data_AF-A0A8S4BSN4-F1
#
_entry.id   AF-A0A8S4BSN4-F1
#
_cell.length_a   1.000
_cell.length_b   1.000
_cell.length_c   1.000
_cell.angle_alpha   90.00
_cell.angle_beta   90.00
_cell.angle_gamma   90.00
#
_symmetry.space_group_name_H-M   'P 1'
#
loop_
_entity.id
_entity.type
_entity.pdbx_description
1 polymer ?
#
loop_
_entity_poly.entity_id
_entity_poly.type
_entity_poly.pdbx_seq_one_letter_code
_entity_poly.pdbx_strand_id
1 'polypeptide(L)'
;MGDSKDALHEDEVQFLYKWYSPCNFERNGVVRVVLMTSSLTNQEVEKENSGSRTMSSNELVYLGVLAVSLPVGFLFRYLSPPVKQGAALLLGLLITAASCHIHTLHSLVTVIGTWIIIKSSWRHAPALSLSWTFLYLLFFRLVTWFDLPQPTPFANAIQLLLTLKVDRKTRKQEMKDVLQREEHVNNSMVSVANEVHSFHVEKKKDVSAFAKSPVIGGLSQEPSLYDLLSYSYCYIGIMTGPFFRFQTYMDWLRQPEPLALPGREPCLQRLKLVPLYGALFLAVNSVFPLAYVRTEEFLEENVFYRFFYMVAVFFVFRMRFYAAWCGAEAGCISAGLGCYPEKALSKPGGGPTVNYSPDSTTEEKYDFRTIQNIDCYNTDFCVKVRHGMRYWNMTVQWWLHHYIYPNAPFRSYTLRAGWTMFISAYWHGLHAGYYLSFLTIPLCIAAESAMEGSVRAKLGPRGQNIFDWVHWFLKMRAYDYMCMGFVLLKASDTVNYWTSIYFVMHVIAVGCIVFVAGDVFKEDSQLRLTIRGMDRELQRQSSMLGTGHLGDQESLRLRQVSYGVSNQTYPQNNQRVTPAEEGDAGNNGPPMELRNFPYPMKLKRAVRYVGISSANSTELHCFPTEEQCMEYEPNPQGLVVFFDLILDILSGTGFMEYSFMFYGYYNNTLVEDENFSYNVPIAYLFTAIFYFAFCLICVIKRMGTAARVAVATGGSTVGNYSMIVFTGWDYGCLGDRATKLKQKSILYRLQVDLEEESRKKQAAALTTWQKVVLYTSRVLMFFLALGLIAAAFYGIFVATTFSQTKSEEQGFLGLFFEYLPSIVITTGNFVVPLLCDQIALVERYTPSNTVILALLRAVFLRLVSLGVLLYTLWSQITCDGNVQSANCVLCQYNHDNYPCWETRVGQEMYKLTLFDLLTNIAMLVLVEFPRRMVVDNTSCKLSQWVGRQEFVVPSNVLGVVYSQTVVWAGALFCPLLPLINTIKFIIIFYCKKVGQDKQFLVKQIALSQQLQMPEHNT
;
A
#
# COMPACT_ATOMS: atom_id res chain seq x y z
N MET A 1 -18.40 64.93 -36.65
CA MET A 1 -17.18 64.17 -37.04
C MET A 1 -16.03 64.90 -36.41
N GLY A 2 -15.62 64.47 -35.21
CA GLY A 2 -15.11 65.39 -34.18
C GLY A 2 -16.25 66.24 -33.62
N ASP A 3 -16.58 66.10 -32.34
CA ASP A 3 -17.55 66.95 -31.63
C ASP A 3 -17.30 66.98 -30.11
N SER A 4 -16.84 68.15 -29.66
CA SER A 4 -17.37 68.97 -28.56
C SER A 4 -18.19 68.34 -27.41
N LYS A 5 -17.57 68.28 -26.21
CA LYS A 5 -17.93 68.99 -24.95
C LYS A 5 -19.28 68.84 -24.19
N ASP A 6 -19.08 68.78 -22.86
CA ASP A 6 -19.77 69.46 -21.73
C ASP A 6 -21.22 69.08 -21.28
N ALA A 7 -21.29 68.32 -20.17
CA ALA A 7 -22.17 68.46 -18.98
C ALA A 7 -21.66 67.48 -17.88
N LEU A 8 -21.25 67.83 -16.65
CA LEU A 8 -21.90 68.56 -15.53
C LEU A 8 -23.24 67.93 -15.12
N HIS A 9 -23.53 67.59 -13.85
CA HIS A 9 -22.80 67.70 -12.56
C HIS A 9 -23.41 66.69 -11.55
N GLU A 10 -22.78 66.48 -10.38
CA GLU A 10 -23.40 66.12 -9.08
C GLU A 10 -24.29 64.85 -8.96
N ASP A 11 -23.78 63.82 -8.26
CA ASP A 11 -24.40 63.26 -7.02
C ASP A 11 -23.69 61.96 -6.56
N GLU A 12 -22.52 62.06 -5.90
CA GLU A 12 -21.96 60.90 -5.16
C GLU A 12 -20.99 61.23 -4.00
N VAL A 13 -21.06 62.45 -3.41
CA VAL A 13 -20.23 62.83 -2.25
C VAL A 13 -21.02 63.62 -1.19
N GLN A 14 -21.92 62.94 -0.45
CA GLN A 14 -22.26 63.28 0.94
C GLN A 14 -23.24 62.26 1.57
N PHE A 15 -22.72 61.25 2.29
CA PHE A 15 -23.47 60.66 3.41
C PHE A 15 -22.56 60.05 4.50
N LEU A 16 -21.56 60.83 4.92
CA LEU A 16 -20.90 60.70 6.21
C LEU A 16 -21.20 61.98 7.01
N TYR A 17 -21.38 61.85 8.34
CA TYR A 17 -21.77 62.90 9.31
C TYR A 17 -23.27 63.23 9.47
N LYS A 18 -24.02 62.29 10.04
CA LYS A 18 -24.70 62.51 11.35
C LYS A 18 -25.24 61.20 11.90
N TRP A 19 -24.82 60.85 13.12
CA TRP A 19 -25.66 60.51 14.29
C TRP A 19 -24.76 59.89 15.36
N TYR A 20 -24.64 60.57 16.51
CA TYR A 20 -23.81 60.15 17.64
C TYR A 20 -24.63 60.27 18.93
N SER A 21 -24.82 59.14 19.63
CA SER A 21 -25.30 59.04 21.02
C SER A 21 -26.79 59.36 21.31
N PRO A 22 -27.36 58.89 22.44
CA PRO A 22 -27.59 57.45 22.66
C PRO A 22 -29.01 57.14 23.20
N CYS A 23 -29.62 56.03 22.77
CA CYS A 23 -30.66 55.35 23.56
C CYS A 23 -30.81 53.86 23.17
N ASN A 24 -30.69 52.99 24.17
CA ASN A 24 -31.14 51.61 24.26
C ASN A 24 -31.26 50.77 22.98
N PHE A 25 -30.19 50.04 22.66
CA PHE A 25 -30.30 48.75 21.98
C PHE A 25 -29.80 47.64 22.90
N GLU A 26 -30.73 46.84 23.43
CA GLU A 26 -30.37 45.61 24.13
C GLU A 26 -29.96 44.52 23.13
N ARG A 27 -28.83 43.87 23.43
CA ARG A 27 -28.43 42.50 23.03
C ARG A 27 -28.41 42.11 21.54
N ASN A 28 -27.23 41.59 21.18
CA ASN A 28 -26.92 40.63 20.09
C ASN A 28 -26.72 41.20 18.68
N GLY A 29 -25.46 41.20 18.24
CA GLY A 29 -25.10 41.57 16.86
C GLY A 29 -23.59 41.60 16.54
N VAL A 30 -22.76 40.74 17.13
CA VAL A 30 -21.33 40.68 16.77
C VAL A 30 -21.14 39.76 15.56
N VAL A 31 -20.65 40.32 14.46
CA VAL A 31 -20.28 39.60 13.24
C VAL A 31 -19.18 38.59 13.56
N ARG A 32 -19.52 37.30 13.52
CA ARG A 32 -18.56 36.20 13.68
C ARG A 32 -17.78 36.01 12.38
N VAL A 33 -16.47 35.91 12.47
CA VAL A 33 -15.58 35.48 11.38
C VAL A 33 -14.86 34.24 11.89
N VAL A 34 -14.92 33.12 11.15
CA VAL A 34 -14.42 31.82 11.63
C VAL A 34 -13.55 31.20 10.56
N LEU A 35 -12.32 30.85 10.95
CA LEU A 35 -11.27 30.30 10.11
C LEU A 35 -10.66 29.14 10.91
N MET A 36 -10.43 27.95 10.34
CA MET A 36 -9.84 26.80 11.04
C MET A 36 -9.09 25.83 10.11
N THR A 37 -8.22 24.99 10.68
CA THR A 37 -7.40 23.99 9.98
C THR A 37 -7.65 22.56 10.45
N SER A 38 -7.01 21.59 9.79
CA SER A 38 -7.26 20.14 9.92
C SER A 38 -7.24 19.57 11.35
N SER A 39 -6.38 20.08 12.23
CA SER A 39 -6.33 19.59 13.62
C SER A 39 -7.55 20.02 14.44
N LEU A 40 -8.04 21.23 14.17
CA LEU A 40 -9.27 21.74 14.76
C LEU A 40 -10.51 21.17 14.07
N THR A 41 -10.41 20.77 12.79
CA THR A 41 -11.48 20.05 12.07
C THR A 41 -11.90 18.79 12.80
N ASN A 42 -10.99 18.02 13.41
CA ASN A 42 -11.38 16.84 14.22
C ASN A 42 -12.27 17.24 15.40
N GLN A 43 -11.92 18.30 16.12
CA GLN A 43 -12.68 18.77 17.28
C GLN A 43 -13.97 19.52 16.88
N GLU A 44 -14.00 20.19 15.73
CA GLU A 44 -15.23 20.73 15.12
C GLU A 44 -16.17 19.60 14.71
N VAL A 45 -15.68 18.52 14.09
CA VAL A 45 -16.50 17.32 13.76
C VAL A 45 -17.08 16.70 15.03
N GLU A 46 -16.30 16.60 16.11
CA GLU A 46 -16.77 16.10 17.41
C GLU A 46 -17.76 17.07 18.09
N LYS A 47 -17.57 18.38 17.93
CA LYS A 47 -18.43 19.42 18.51
C LYS A 47 -19.72 19.64 17.70
N GLU A 48 -19.72 19.46 16.39
CA GLU A 48 -20.93 19.44 15.57
C GLU A 48 -21.82 18.24 15.95
N ASN A 49 -21.24 17.09 16.33
CA ASN A 49 -22.00 15.98 16.91
C ASN A 49 -22.69 16.34 18.25
N SER A 50 -22.22 17.38 18.96
CA SER A 50 -22.82 17.87 20.21
C SER A 50 -23.90 18.94 20.01
N GLY A 51 -24.20 19.33 18.76
CA GLY A 51 -25.28 20.29 18.43
C GLY A 51 -25.01 21.76 18.81
N SER A 52 -23.80 22.10 19.30
CA SER A 52 -23.48 23.43 19.82
C SER A 52 -23.30 24.49 18.72
N ARG A 53 -24.25 25.44 18.61
CA ARG A 53 -24.22 26.57 17.64
C ARG A 53 -23.35 27.78 18.06
N THR A 54 -22.54 27.63 19.10
CA THR A 54 -21.64 28.69 19.61
C THR A 54 -20.19 28.42 19.24
N MET A 55 -19.44 29.48 18.89
CA MET A 55 -18.00 29.35 18.71
C MET A 55 -17.35 28.85 20.00
N SER A 56 -16.47 27.85 19.91
CA SER A 56 -15.66 27.42 21.04
C SER A 56 -14.60 28.48 21.37
N SER A 57 -14.13 28.48 22.62
CA SER A 57 -13.04 29.35 23.08
C SER A 57 -11.80 29.24 22.17
N ASN A 58 -11.50 28.02 21.69
CA ASN A 58 -10.40 27.73 20.79
C ASN A 58 -10.52 28.47 19.44
N GLU A 59 -11.73 28.68 18.94
CA GLU A 59 -11.98 29.40 17.67
C GLU A 59 -11.67 30.89 17.78
N LEU A 60 -12.06 31.50 18.91
CA LEU A 60 -11.78 32.91 19.19
C LEU A 60 -10.28 33.14 19.44
N VAL A 61 -9.61 32.24 20.16
CA VAL A 61 -8.15 32.28 20.35
C VAL A 61 -7.41 32.17 19.01
N TYR A 62 -7.81 31.22 18.16
CA TYR A 62 -7.17 31.03 16.85
C TYR A 62 -7.36 32.25 15.92
N LEU A 63 -8.59 32.76 15.80
CA LEU A 63 -8.88 33.96 15.02
C LEU A 63 -8.10 35.17 15.56
N GLY A 64 -8.02 35.31 16.89
CA GLY A 64 -7.26 36.37 17.56
C GLY A 64 -5.77 36.31 17.21
N VAL A 65 -5.14 35.13 17.27
CA VAL A 65 -3.74 34.94 16.86
C VAL A 65 -3.52 35.32 15.40
N LEU A 66 -4.43 34.92 14.50
CA LEU A 66 -4.31 35.26 13.07
C LEU A 66 -4.48 36.77 12.82
N ALA A 67 -5.50 37.39 13.44
CA ALA A 67 -5.78 38.82 13.32
C ALA A 67 -4.65 39.68 13.90
N VAL A 68 -4.03 39.27 15.01
CA VAL A 68 -2.88 39.95 15.62
C VAL A 68 -1.60 39.75 14.80
N SER A 69 -1.44 38.62 14.11
CA SER A 69 -0.23 38.35 13.31
C SER A 69 -0.02 39.34 12.16
N LEU A 70 -1.10 39.93 11.61
CA LEU A 70 -1.07 40.90 10.50
C LEU A 70 -0.43 42.26 10.88
N PRO A 71 -0.90 43.01 11.89
CA PRO A 71 -0.25 44.25 12.31
C PRO A 71 1.14 43.99 12.89
N VAL A 72 1.33 42.88 13.62
CA VAL A 72 2.66 42.49 14.13
C VAL A 72 3.65 42.23 13.00
N GLY A 73 3.23 41.61 11.89
CA GLY A 73 4.09 41.42 10.72
C GLY A 73 4.67 42.73 10.18
N PHE A 74 3.86 43.78 10.07
CA PHE A 74 4.37 45.11 9.66
C PHE A 74 5.38 45.69 10.66
N LEU A 75 5.19 45.51 11.96
CA LEU A 75 6.17 45.94 12.99
C LEU A 75 7.51 45.18 12.85
N PHE A 76 7.47 43.90 12.48
CA PHE A 76 8.67 43.09 12.27
C PHE A 76 9.56 43.53 11.09
N ARG A 77 9.09 44.45 10.24
CA ARG A 77 9.91 45.07 9.17
C ARG A 77 10.86 46.16 9.69
N TYR A 78 10.60 46.73 10.87
CA TYR A 78 11.44 47.75 11.51
C TYR A 78 12.55 47.17 12.39
N LEU A 79 12.54 45.85 12.64
CA LEU A 79 13.48 45.18 13.54
C LEU A 79 14.78 44.80 12.83
N SER A 80 15.92 45.02 13.49
CA SER A 80 17.22 44.52 13.01
C SER A 80 17.28 42.98 13.08
N PRO A 81 18.09 42.30 12.23
CA PRO A 81 18.11 40.84 12.12
C PRO A 81 18.18 40.04 13.45
N PRO A 82 19.05 40.35 14.43
CA PRO A 82 19.10 39.57 15.67
C PRO A 82 17.89 39.82 16.57
N VAL A 83 17.37 41.06 16.61
CA VAL A 83 16.16 41.41 17.36
C VAL A 83 14.94 40.75 16.73
N LYS A 84 14.87 40.74 15.39
CA LYS A 84 13.84 40.06 14.58
C LYS A 84 13.80 38.56 14.88
N GLN A 85 14.97 37.90 14.96
CA GLN A 85 15.10 36.48 15.29
C GLN A 85 14.65 36.16 16.74
N GLY A 86 15.09 36.96 17.71
CA GLY A 86 14.75 36.79 19.12
C GLY A 86 13.28 37.08 19.44
N ALA A 87 12.74 38.17 18.88
CA ALA A 87 11.33 38.53 19.03
C ALA A 87 10.41 37.49 18.37
N ALA A 88 10.79 36.94 17.22
CA ALA A 88 10.00 35.91 16.53
C ALA A 88 9.90 34.61 17.34
N LEU A 89 11.02 34.19 17.96
CA LEU A 89 11.10 33.05 18.85
C LEU A 89 10.29 33.27 20.14
N LEU A 90 10.49 34.42 20.80
CA LEU A 90 9.79 34.73 22.05
C LEU A 90 8.28 34.77 21.85
N LEU A 91 7.80 35.46 20.80
CA LEU A 91 6.38 35.57 20.51
C LEU A 91 5.75 34.21 20.15
N GLY A 92 6.43 33.38 19.35
CA GLY A 92 5.94 32.05 18.99
C GLY A 92 5.96 31.06 20.15
N LEU A 93 6.96 31.12 21.05
CA LEU A 93 6.96 30.37 22.31
C LEU A 93 5.85 30.81 23.25
N LEU A 94 5.60 32.12 23.40
CA LEU A 94 4.50 32.64 24.21
C LEU A 94 3.13 32.18 23.68
N ILE A 95 2.90 32.30 22.37
CA ILE A 95 1.68 31.79 21.72
C ILE A 95 1.52 30.28 21.97
N THR A 96 2.59 29.50 21.77
CA THR A 96 2.57 28.05 21.98
C THR A 96 2.26 27.67 23.42
N ALA A 97 2.97 28.25 24.39
CA ALA A 97 2.78 27.97 25.80
C ALA A 97 1.36 28.34 26.28
N ALA A 98 0.82 29.46 25.78
CA ALA A 98 -0.54 29.90 26.06
C ALA A 98 -1.62 28.99 25.45
N SER A 99 -1.42 28.45 24.24
CA SER A 99 -2.42 27.61 23.55
C SER A 99 -2.30 26.11 23.83
N CYS A 100 -1.11 25.63 24.18
CA CYS A 100 -0.81 24.19 24.32
C CYS A 100 -0.54 23.77 25.76
N HIS A 101 -0.32 24.72 26.68
CA HIS A 101 0.00 24.44 28.08
C HIS A 101 1.10 23.36 28.21
N ILE A 102 0.85 22.31 29.00
CA ILE A 102 1.78 21.18 29.23
C ILE A 102 2.19 20.45 27.93
N HIS A 103 1.34 20.43 26.91
CA HIS A 103 1.60 19.73 25.65
C HIS A 103 2.69 20.41 24.79
N THR A 104 3.13 21.63 25.15
CA THR A 104 4.32 22.29 24.59
C THR A 104 5.59 21.44 24.72
N LEU A 105 5.65 20.53 25.69
CA LEU A 105 6.76 19.59 25.85
C LEU A 105 6.91 18.64 24.65
N HIS A 106 5.81 18.24 24.00
CA HIS A 106 5.84 17.34 22.84
C HIS A 106 6.55 17.95 21.63
N SER A 107 6.23 19.21 21.32
CA SER A 107 6.92 19.96 20.27
C SER A 107 8.40 20.20 20.61
N LEU A 108 8.73 20.43 21.89
CA LEU A 108 10.11 20.65 22.33
C LEU A 108 10.96 19.38 22.19
N VAL A 109 10.45 18.22 22.63
CA VAL A 109 11.12 16.91 22.46
C VAL A 109 11.36 16.61 20.98
N THR A 110 10.40 16.93 20.11
CA THR A 110 10.53 16.74 18.66
C THR A 110 11.69 17.55 18.07
N VAL A 111 11.80 18.84 18.43
CA VAL A 111 12.86 19.76 17.95
C VAL A 111 14.23 19.38 18.53
N ILE A 112 14.33 19.09 19.83
CA ILE A 112 15.60 18.71 20.48
C ILE A 112 16.10 17.36 19.94
N GLY A 113 15.24 16.34 19.83
CA GLY A 113 15.63 15.04 19.27
C GLY A 113 16.12 15.15 17.82
N THR A 114 15.49 16.01 17.02
CA THR A 114 15.94 16.34 15.66
C THR A 114 17.35 16.97 15.67
N TRP A 115 17.60 17.94 16.54
CA TRP A 115 18.91 18.59 16.66
C TRP A 115 20.01 17.59 17.05
N ILE A 116 19.75 16.72 18.03
CA ILE A 116 20.66 15.65 18.46
C ILE A 116 20.99 14.72 17.29
N ILE A 117 19.99 14.30 16.51
CA ILE A 117 20.18 13.43 15.33
C ILE A 117 21.06 14.10 14.28
N ILE A 118 20.82 15.39 13.99
CA ILE A 118 21.61 16.17 13.02
C ILE A 118 23.08 16.25 13.47
N LYS A 119 23.33 16.62 14.72
CA LYS A 119 24.69 16.76 15.28
C LYS A 119 25.43 15.43 15.42
N SER A 120 24.74 14.37 15.84
CA SER A 120 25.34 13.04 16.04
C SER A 120 25.67 12.34 14.72
N SER A 121 24.84 12.50 13.68
CA SER A 121 24.84 11.53 12.57
C SER A 121 24.52 12.13 11.19
N TRP A 122 25.08 13.30 10.84
CA TRP A 122 24.77 14.07 9.61
C TRP A 122 24.61 13.27 8.30
N ARG A 123 25.30 12.13 8.12
CA ARG A 123 25.12 11.23 6.96
C ARG A 123 23.76 10.52 6.91
N HIS A 124 23.25 10.11 8.06
CA HIS A 124 21.99 9.39 8.23
C HIS A 124 20.87 10.28 8.79
N ALA A 125 21.21 11.49 9.27
CA ALA A 125 20.29 12.44 9.89
C ALA A 125 18.98 12.67 9.11
N PRO A 126 18.95 12.78 7.75
CA PRO A 126 17.69 12.85 7.02
C PRO A 126 16.75 11.65 7.27
N ALA A 127 17.27 10.42 7.25
CA ALA A 127 16.46 9.21 7.48
C ALA A 127 16.07 9.02 8.94
N LEU A 128 17.00 9.32 9.86
CA LEU A 128 16.77 9.20 11.30
C LEU A 128 15.79 10.27 11.81
N SER A 129 15.85 11.50 11.29
CA SER A 129 14.94 12.58 11.68
C SER A 129 13.51 12.38 11.14
N LEU A 130 13.34 11.87 9.90
CA LEU A 130 12.03 11.41 9.41
C LEU A 130 11.45 10.32 10.32
N SER A 131 12.26 9.30 10.62
CA SER A 131 11.82 8.19 11.48
C SER A 131 11.44 8.68 12.87
N TRP A 132 12.26 9.57 13.46
CA TRP A 132 12.00 10.20 14.75
C TRP A 132 10.70 11.01 14.75
N THR A 133 10.49 11.91 13.79
CA THR A 133 9.30 12.77 13.77
C THR A 133 8.02 11.97 13.52
N PHE A 134 8.04 10.95 12.64
CA PHE A 134 6.88 10.11 12.39
C PHE A 134 6.59 9.10 13.51
N LEU A 135 7.61 8.53 14.16
CA LEU A 135 7.44 7.70 15.35
C LEU A 135 6.96 8.52 16.56
N TYR A 136 7.47 9.74 16.73
CA TYR A 136 6.99 10.63 17.78
C TYR A 136 5.56 11.12 17.50
N LEU A 137 5.19 11.33 16.23
CA LEU A 137 3.80 11.60 15.84
C LEU A 137 2.87 10.39 16.09
N LEU A 138 3.38 9.15 16.01
CA LEU A 138 2.63 7.95 16.42
C LEU A 138 2.37 7.99 17.93
N PHE A 139 3.44 8.15 18.72
CA PHE A 139 3.37 8.25 20.18
C PHE A 139 2.44 9.37 20.64
N PHE A 140 2.55 10.56 20.04
CA PHE A 140 1.71 11.72 20.32
C PHE A 140 0.21 11.46 20.12
N ARG A 141 -0.16 10.57 19.19
CA ARG A 141 -1.57 10.18 18.95
C ARG A 141 -2.04 8.99 19.76
N LEU A 142 -1.12 8.16 20.23
CA LEU A 142 -1.37 7.05 21.14
C LEU A 142 -1.11 7.44 22.60
N VAL A 143 -0.94 8.73 22.90
CA VAL A 143 -0.53 9.22 24.23
C VAL A 143 -1.52 8.79 25.33
N THR A 144 -2.80 8.67 24.97
CA THR A 144 -3.88 8.21 25.85
C THR A 144 -3.83 6.71 26.17
N TRP A 145 -3.08 5.90 25.42
CA TRP A 145 -2.78 4.50 25.77
C TRP A 145 -1.70 4.39 26.85
N PHE A 146 -1.06 5.51 27.22
CA PHE A 146 -0.07 5.61 28.29
C PHE A 146 -0.59 6.46 29.46
N ASP A 147 -1.92 6.59 29.60
CA ASP A 147 -2.61 7.37 30.63
C ASP A 147 -2.22 8.87 30.71
N LEU A 148 -1.65 9.41 29.63
CA LEU A 148 -1.30 10.82 29.50
C LEU A 148 -2.49 11.63 28.93
N PRO A 149 -2.61 12.92 29.29
CA PRO A 149 -3.72 13.76 28.86
C PRO A 149 -3.79 13.91 27.33
N GLN A 150 -5.02 13.92 26.79
CA GLN A 150 -5.32 14.15 25.37
C GLN A 150 -4.66 15.46 24.87
N PRO A 151 -3.85 15.45 23.79
CA PRO A 151 -3.23 16.68 23.30
C PRO A 151 -4.24 17.68 22.74
N THR A 152 -4.02 18.96 22.99
CA THR A 152 -4.90 20.01 22.43
C THR A 152 -4.80 20.06 20.90
N PRO A 153 -5.84 20.54 20.19
CA PRO A 153 -5.79 20.70 18.73
C PRO A 153 -4.66 21.61 18.27
N PHE A 154 -4.31 22.62 19.08
CA PHE A 154 -3.16 23.50 18.86
C PHE A 154 -1.83 22.74 18.93
N ALA A 155 -1.65 21.89 19.95
CA ALA A 155 -0.47 21.04 20.06
C ALA A 155 -0.35 20.11 18.85
N ASN A 156 -1.46 19.52 18.39
CA ASN A 156 -1.48 18.70 17.18
C ASN A 156 -1.13 19.52 15.92
N ALA A 157 -1.67 20.73 15.75
CA ALA A 157 -1.35 21.60 14.61
C ALA A 157 0.15 21.96 14.55
N ILE A 158 0.75 22.35 15.68
CA ILE A 158 2.19 22.61 15.79
C ILE A 158 2.99 21.34 15.48
N GLN A 159 2.63 20.21 16.08
CA GLN A 159 3.33 18.94 15.89
C GLN A 159 3.34 18.51 14.42
N LEU A 160 2.22 18.67 13.72
CA LEU A 160 2.12 18.43 12.27
C LEU A 160 3.04 19.37 11.48
N LEU A 161 3.05 20.67 11.76
CA LEU A 161 3.93 21.61 11.07
C LEU A 161 5.42 21.32 11.32
N LEU A 162 5.79 20.92 12.54
CA LEU A 162 7.17 20.54 12.89
C LEU A 162 7.65 19.31 12.14
N THR A 163 6.79 18.31 11.89
CA THR A 163 7.17 17.15 11.06
C THR A 163 7.48 17.56 9.62
N LEU A 164 6.80 18.57 9.06
CA LEU A 164 7.13 19.09 7.72
C LEU A 164 8.45 19.86 7.70
N LYS A 165 8.79 20.57 8.78
CA LYS A 165 10.08 21.28 8.92
C LYS A 165 11.30 20.34 8.96
N VAL A 166 11.10 19.01 9.04
CA VAL A 166 12.14 18.00 9.31
C VAL A 166 11.91 16.69 8.50
N ASP A 167 12.36 16.64 7.25
CA ASP A 167 12.35 15.44 6.39
C ASP A 167 13.44 15.44 5.25
N ARG A 168 13.45 14.38 4.42
CA ARG A 168 14.59 13.72 3.78
C ARG A 168 14.56 13.74 2.26
N LYS A 169 15.75 13.82 1.66
CA LYS A 169 16.07 13.11 0.40
C LYS A 169 17.50 12.55 0.42
N THR A 170 17.66 11.31 0.88
CA THR A 170 18.90 10.57 0.64
C THR A 170 18.94 10.16 -0.83
N ARG A 171 19.69 10.90 -1.66
CA ARG A 171 20.09 10.37 -2.96
C ARG A 171 20.98 9.17 -2.70
N LYS A 172 20.57 7.99 -3.16
CA LYS A 172 21.39 6.77 -3.14
C LYS A 172 22.57 7.02 -4.07
N GLN A 173 23.70 7.48 -3.53
CA GLN A 173 24.94 7.66 -4.29
C GLN A 173 25.61 6.28 -4.42
N GLU A 174 25.04 5.43 -5.27
CA GLU A 174 25.82 4.35 -5.87
C GLU A 174 26.77 4.99 -6.88
N MET A 175 28.05 4.98 -6.53
CA MET A 175 29.11 5.67 -7.27
C MET A 175 29.63 4.77 -8.40
N LYS A 176 28.78 4.55 -9.40
CA LYS A 176 29.16 4.12 -10.75
C LYS A 176 28.44 5.04 -11.75
N ASP A 177 29.03 5.18 -12.93
CA ASP A 177 28.60 6.06 -14.03
C ASP A 177 28.88 7.55 -13.78
N VAL A 178 30.17 7.86 -13.73
CA VAL A 178 30.72 9.17 -14.12
C VAL A 178 30.88 9.19 -15.66
N LEU A 179 30.46 10.31 -16.29
CA LEU A 179 30.48 10.64 -17.72
C LEU A 179 29.22 10.29 -18.55
N GLN A 180 28.86 11.23 -19.44
CA GLN A 180 27.84 11.15 -20.51
C GLN A 180 26.36 11.21 -20.12
N ARG A 181 25.95 12.32 -19.47
CA ARG A 181 25.00 13.28 -20.07
C ARG A 181 24.91 14.56 -19.21
N GLU A 182 25.42 15.65 -19.76
CA GLU A 182 25.04 16.98 -19.27
C GLU A 182 23.66 17.32 -19.81
N GLU A 183 22.67 17.36 -18.92
CA GLU A 183 21.46 18.13 -19.14
C GLU A 183 21.03 18.75 -17.80
N HIS A 184 20.86 20.09 -17.79
CA HIS A 184 20.71 20.86 -16.57
C HIS A 184 19.40 20.54 -15.82
N VAL A 185 19.49 19.82 -14.70
CA VAL A 185 18.42 19.75 -13.71
C VAL A 185 18.92 20.15 -12.32
N ASN A 186 19.02 21.46 -12.10
CA ASN A 186 19.26 22.07 -10.79
C ASN A 186 18.10 21.77 -9.84
N ASN A 187 18.23 20.70 -9.06
CA ASN A 187 17.27 20.31 -8.04
C ASN A 187 17.62 20.97 -6.69
N SER A 188 17.12 22.19 -6.43
CA SER A 188 17.22 22.83 -5.09
C SER A 188 16.37 22.05 -4.05
N MET A 189 16.87 21.94 -2.82
CA MET A 189 16.59 20.87 -1.83
C MET A 189 16.99 21.33 -0.40
N VAL A 190 16.38 20.98 0.75
CA VAL A 190 15.19 20.16 1.12
C VAL A 190 14.55 20.84 2.38
N SER A 191 14.52 20.21 3.55
CA SER A 191 14.23 20.72 4.90
C SER A 191 15.53 20.78 5.73
N VAL A 192 15.51 21.31 6.97
CA VAL A 192 16.72 21.53 7.81
C VAL A 192 17.67 20.33 7.88
N ALA A 193 17.19 19.13 8.25
CA ALA A 193 18.07 17.97 8.44
C ALA A 193 18.81 17.54 7.16
N ASN A 194 18.23 17.87 6.00
CA ASN A 194 18.82 17.61 4.70
C ASN A 194 19.54 18.83 4.13
N GLU A 195 19.12 20.06 4.41
CA GLU A 195 19.89 21.27 4.10
C GLU A 195 21.29 21.14 4.74
N VAL A 196 21.36 20.68 6.00
CA VAL A 196 22.62 20.36 6.70
C VAL A 196 23.38 19.20 6.05
N HIS A 197 22.68 18.16 5.59
CA HIS A 197 23.32 17.06 4.86
C HIS A 197 23.93 17.52 3.53
N SER A 198 23.17 18.30 2.74
CA SER A 198 23.63 18.90 1.48
C SER A 198 24.85 19.79 1.72
N PHE A 199 24.80 20.67 2.71
CA PHE A 199 25.93 21.52 3.11
C PHE A 199 27.21 20.71 3.39
N HIS A 200 27.13 19.61 4.13
CA HIS A 200 28.28 18.74 4.39
C HIS A 200 28.77 17.99 3.14
N VAL A 201 27.87 17.62 2.22
CA VAL A 201 28.24 16.98 0.94
C VAL A 201 28.88 17.99 -0.02
N GLU A 202 28.35 19.21 -0.11
CA GLU A 202 28.85 20.31 -0.94
C GLU A 202 30.20 20.80 -0.41
N LYS A 203 30.33 21.09 0.88
CA LYS A 203 31.62 21.42 1.52
C LYS A 203 32.68 20.34 1.29
N LYS A 204 32.30 19.05 1.25
CA LYS A 204 33.24 17.97 0.91
C LYS A 204 33.60 17.96 -0.59
N LYS A 205 32.68 18.33 -1.48
CA LYS A 205 32.92 18.45 -2.92
C LYS A 205 33.83 19.63 -3.26
N ASP A 206 33.59 20.80 -2.65
CA ASP A 206 34.40 22.01 -2.83
C ASP A 206 35.86 21.80 -2.41
N VAL A 207 36.10 20.99 -1.37
CA VAL A 207 37.46 20.56 -0.96
C VAL A 207 38.12 19.62 -1.98
N SER A 208 37.36 19.03 -2.92
CA SER A 208 37.83 18.07 -3.91
C SER A 208 37.78 18.54 -5.38
N ALA A 209 37.22 19.72 -5.65
CA ALA A 209 37.02 20.22 -7.02
C ALA A 209 37.34 21.73 -7.10
N PHE A 210 38.17 22.12 -8.06
CA PHE A 210 38.56 23.52 -8.30
C PHE A 210 37.44 24.41 -8.89
N ALA A 211 36.27 23.86 -9.21
CA ALA A 211 35.17 24.58 -9.85
C ALA A 211 34.05 24.91 -8.84
N LYS A 212 33.90 26.20 -8.50
CA LYS A 212 32.71 26.69 -7.79
C LYS A 212 31.49 26.60 -8.68
N SER A 213 30.52 25.77 -8.30
CA SER A 213 29.14 25.89 -8.76
C SER A 213 28.24 26.08 -7.52
N PRO A 214 27.86 27.32 -7.17
CA PRO A 214 27.05 27.56 -5.97
C PRO A 214 25.65 26.99 -6.18
N VAL A 215 25.26 26.04 -5.33
CA VAL A 215 23.90 25.52 -5.31
C VAL A 215 22.95 26.64 -4.86
N ILE A 216 21.99 26.95 -5.72
CA ILE A 216 21.03 28.04 -5.57
C ILE A 216 20.20 27.82 -4.30
N GLY A 217 20.46 28.64 -3.27
CA GLY A 217 19.81 28.56 -1.96
C GLY A 217 20.35 27.48 -1.01
N GLY A 218 21.63 27.11 -1.09
CA GLY A 218 22.29 26.27 -0.08
C GLY A 218 22.64 27.04 1.21
N LEU A 219 22.72 26.33 2.34
CA LEU A 219 23.11 26.91 3.64
C LEU A 219 24.50 27.53 3.60
N SER A 220 24.65 28.74 4.13
CA SER A 220 25.97 29.38 4.31
C SER A 220 26.74 28.84 5.52
N GLN A 221 26.04 28.33 6.53
CA GLN A 221 26.58 27.87 7.81
C GLN A 221 25.69 26.77 8.39
N GLU A 222 26.26 25.87 9.19
CA GLU A 222 25.49 24.89 9.94
C GLU A 222 24.64 25.57 11.04
N PRO A 223 23.33 25.31 11.14
CA PRO A 223 22.45 25.94 12.11
C PRO A 223 22.78 25.53 13.55
N SER A 224 22.69 26.51 14.46
CA SER A 224 22.77 26.28 15.90
C SER A 224 21.44 25.73 16.46
N LEU A 225 21.44 25.32 17.74
CA LEU A 225 20.21 24.98 18.45
C LEU A 225 19.26 26.19 18.53
N TYR A 226 19.81 27.40 18.70
CA TYR A 226 19.04 28.64 18.72
C TYR A 226 18.36 28.91 17.37
N ASP A 227 19.06 28.69 16.25
CA ASP A 227 18.48 28.87 14.92
C ASP A 227 17.37 27.86 14.65
N LEU A 228 17.56 26.60 15.06
CA LEU A 228 16.53 25.56 14.91
C LEU A 228 15.29 25.86 15.77
N LEU A 229 15.47 26.27 17.03
CA LEU A 229 14.36 26.67 17.91
C LEU A 229 13.63 27.89 17.34
N SER A 230 14.38 28.91 16.92
CA SER A 230 13.85 30.16 16.34
C SER A 230 13.07 29.93 15.04
N TYR A 231 13.55 29.05 14.16
CA TYR A 231 12.81 28.63 12.97
C TYR A 231 11.57 27.78 13.31
N SER A 232 11.71 26.85 14.26
CA SER A 232 10.62 25.93 14.64
C SER A 232 9.44 26.69 15.25
N TYR A 233 9.73 27.55 16.23
CA TYR A 233 8.80 28.40 16.97
C TYR A 233 8.73 29.84 16.44
N CYS A 234 9.00 30.08 15.15
CA CYS A 234 8.75 31.39 14.55
C CYS A 234 7.24 31.66 14.57
N TYR A 235 6.80 32.77 15.18
CA TYR A 235 5.37 33.12 15.27
C TYR A 235 4.64 33.15 13.92
N ILE A 236 5.36 33.48 12.83
CA ILE A 236 4.82 33.52 11.48
C ILE A 236 4.50 32.10 11.03
N GLY A 237 3.21 31.80 10.96
CA GLY A 237 2.71 30.53 10.46
C GLY A 237 2.74 29.37 11.45
N ILE A 238 3.06 29.61 12.73
CA ILE A 238 3.22 28.56 13.76
C ILE A 238 1.99 27.66 13.93
N MET A 239 0.78 28.22 13.81
CA MET A 239 -0.47 27.45 13.88
C MET A 239 -0.90 26.91 12.51
N THR A 240 -0.85 27.75 11.48
CA THR A 240 -1.58 27.51 10.21
C THR A 240 -0.94 28.18 9.00
N GLY A 241 0.38 28.39 9.02
CA GLY A 241 1.10 28.98 7.89
C GLY A 241 1.36 28.00 6.75
N PRO A 242 1.74 28.53 5.57
CA PRO A 242 2.44 27.74 4.55
C PRO A 242 3.69 27.07 5.14
N PHE A 243 4.05 25.89 4.62
CA PHE A 243 5.39 25.36 4.81
C PHE A 243 6.40 26.20 4.01
N PHE A 244 7.48 26.63 4.67
CA PHE A 244 8.61 27.33 4.08
C PHE A 244 9.93 26.70 4.55
N ARG A 245 10.98 26.78 3.72
CA ARG A 245 12.31 26.22 4.02
C ARG A 245 13.05 27.03 5.09
N PHE A 246 14.08 26.43 5.69
CA PHE A 246 14.93 27.14 6.63
C PHE A 246 15.78 28.21 5.93
N GLN A 247 16.24 27.97 4.71
CA GLN A 247 16.85 29.04 3.90
C GLN A 247 15.90 30.24 3.70
N THR A 248 14.62 30.03 3.40
CA THR A 248 13.64 31.12 3.25
C THR A 248 13.40 31.90 4.56
N TYR A 249 13.55 31.23 5.71
CA TYR A 249 13.55 31.87 7.02
C TYR A 249 14.83 32.72 7.25
N MET A 250 16.00 32.20 6.88
CA MET A 250 17.27 32.94 6.94
C MET A 250 17.29 34.15 6.00
N ASP A 251 16.77 34.00 4.77
CA ASP A 251 16.61 35.08 3.80
C ASP A 251 15.75 36.21 4.40
N TRP A 252 14.63 35.87 5.04
CA TRP A 252 13.76 36.82 5.73
C TRP A 252 14.42 37.55 6.90
N LEU A 253 15.28 36.88 7.68
CA LEU A 253 16.05 37.54 8.73
C LEU A 253 17.10 38.52 8.15
N ARG A 254 17.71 38.18 7.01
CA ARG A 254 18.84 38.91 6.40
C ARG A 254 18.44 39.82 5.22
N GLN A 255 17.17 40.21 5.12
CA GLN A 255 16.68 41.12 4.08
C GLN A 255 17.42 42.46 4.12
N PRO A 256 18.02 42.94 3.01
CA PRO A 256 18.83 44.15 3.01
C PRO A 256 18.00 45.41 3.30
N GLU A 257 16.79 45.52 2.73
CA GLU A 257 15.90 46.68 2.94
C GLU A 257 14.43 46.25 3.15
N PRO A 258 14.04 45.78 4.35
CA PRO A 258 12.70 45.22 4.60
C PRO A 258 11.53 46.21 4.43
N LEU A 259 11.82 47.51 4.53
CA LEU A 259 10.86 48.60 4.38
C LEU A 259 10.61 49.01 2.92
N ALA A 260 11.57 48.77 2.02
CA ALA A 260 11.42 49.02 0.58
C ALA A 260 10.59 47.93 -0.13
N LEU A 261 10.55 46.72 0.44
CA LEU A 261 9.79 45.60 -0.11
C LEU A 261 8.26 45.87 -0.07
N PRO A 262 7.50 45.47 -1.11
CA PRO A 262 6.05 45.63 -1.09
C PRO A 262 5.41 44.87 0.09
N GLY A 263 4.28 45.37 0.60
CA GLY A 263 3.65 44.82 1.79
C GLY A 263 2.16 45.10 1.89
N ARG A 264 1.77 46.36 2.04
CA ARG A 264 0.36 46.74 2.22
C ARG A 264 -0.51 46.31 1.04
N GLU A 265 -0.09 46.62 -0.18
CA GLU A 265 -0.87 46.33 -1.39
C GLU A 265 -1.04 44.82 -1.65
N PRO A 266 0.02 43.98 -1.70
CA PRO A 266 -0.17 42.53 -1.87
C PRO A 266 -0.95 41.87 -0.71
N CYS A 267 -0.81 42.39 0.52
CA CYS A 267 -1.57 41.90 1.69
C CYS A 267 -3.07 42.15 1.54
N LEU A 268 -3.46 43.38 1.15
CA LEU A 268 -4.87 43.72 0.90
C LEU A 268 -5.44 42.94 -0.29
N GLN A 269 -4.67 42.78 -1.37
CA GLN A 269 -5.07 41.95 -2.51
C GLN A 269 -5.34 40.50 -2.09
N ARG A 270 -4.52 39.92 -1.20
CA ARG A 270 -4.72 38.55 -0.70
C ARG A 270 -5.89 38.42 0.29
N LEU A 271 -6.14 39.45 1.10
CA LEU A 271 -7.25 39.49 2.05
C LEU A 271 -8.62 39.78 1.40
N LYS A 272 -8.67 40.40 0.20
CA LYS A 272 -9.90 40.86 -0.46
C LYS A 272 -11.07 39.86 -0.47
N LEU A 273 -10.78 38.57 -0.64
CA LEU A 273 -11.81 37.51 -0.72
C LEU A 273 -12.04 36.78 0.62
N VAL A 274 -11.22 36.98 1.64
CA VAL A 274 -11.32 36.29 2.94
C VAL A 274 -12.67 36.56 3.65
N PRO A 275 -13.20 37.80 3.70
CA PRO A 275 -14.53 38.06 4.27
C PRO A 275 -15.65 37.34 3.52
N LEU A 276 -15.57 37.29 2.18
CA LEU A 276 -16.56 36.59 1.35
C LEU A 276 -16.55 35.09 1.61
N TYR A 277 -15.38 34.46 1.62
CA TYR A 277 -15.24 33.04 1.94
C TYR A 277 -15.71 32.72 3.37
N GLY A 278 -15.38 33.55 4.35
CA GLY A 278 -15.86 33.40 5.73
C GLY A 278 -17.38 33.52 5.87
N ALA A 279 -18.00 34.47 5.17
CA ALA A 279 -19.45 34.63 5.15
C ALA A 279 -20.16 33.44 4.46
N LEU A 280 -19.64 32.97 3.32
CA LEU A 280 -20.15 31.80 2.60
C LEU A 280 -20.01 30.50 3.41
N PHE A 281 -18.89 30.32 4.11
CA PHE A 281 -18.69 29.23 5.06
C PHE A 281 -19.79 29.21 6.13
N LEU A 282 -19.99 30.34 6.83
CA LEU A 282 -20.97 30.44 7.92
C LEU A 282 -22.41 30.27 7.43
N ALA A 283 -22.77 30.90 6.31
CA ALA A 283 -24.10 30.80 5.74
C ALA A 283 -24.44 29.35 5.35
N VAL A 284 -23.57 28.69 4.59
CA VAL A 284 -23.85 27.31 4.10
C VAL A 284 -23.75 26.29 5.23
N ASN A 285 -22.81 26.41 6.18
CA ASN A 285 -22.72 25.48 7.32
C ASN A 285 -23.94 25.59 8.25
N SER A 286 -24.59 26.76 8.33
CA SER A 286 -25.81 26.92 9.12
C SER A 286 -27.03 26.18 8.54
N VAL A 287 -27.02 25.88 7.24
CA VAL A 287 -28.09 25.17 6.52
C VAL A 287 -27.76 23.70 6.32
N PHE A 288 -26.49 23.36 6.06
CA PHE A 288 -26.02 22.01 5.76
C PHE A 288 -24.95 21.53 6.76
N PRO A 289 -25.28 21.34 8.06
CA PRO A 289 -24.34 20.91 9.07
C PRO A 289 -23.86 19.46 8.82
N LEU A 290 -22.59 19.17 9.10
CA LEU A 290 -22.04 17.83 8.87
C LEU A 290 -22.71 16.74 9.74
N ALA A 291 -23.11 17.07 10.97
CA ALA A 291 -23.70 16.12 11.91
C ALA A 291 -24.95 15.41 11.38
N TYR A 292 -25.76 16.10 10.56
CA TYR A 292 -26.99 15.54 9.98
C TYR A 292 -26.72 14.31 9.10
N VAL A 293 -25.54 14.24 8.45
CA VAL A 293 -25.13 13.09 7.60
C VAL A 293 -25.06 11.76 8.38
N ARG A 294 -24.91 11.82 9.70
CA ARG A 294 -24.85 10.63 10.59
C ARG A 294 -26.22 10.21 11.15
N THR A 295 -27.30 10.93 10.82
CA THR A 295 -28.66 10.60 11.28
C THR A 295 -29.31 9.54 10.39
N GLU A 296 -30.27 8.79 10.93
CA GLU A 296 -31.05 7.85 10.11
C GLU A 296 -32.03 8.59 9.18
N GLU A 297 -32.52 9.77 9.55
CA GLU A 297 -33.30 10.68 8.69
C GLU A 297 -32.59 10.97 7.36
N PHE A 298 -31.27 11.21 7.39
CA PHE A 298 -30.46 11.40 6.17
C PHE A 298 -30.37 10.12 5.30
N LEU A 299 -30.51 8.93 5.90
CA LEU A 299 -30.54 7.64 5.19
C LEU A 299 -31.93 7.28 4.66
N GLU A 300 -32.98 8.03 5.01
CA GLU A 300 -34.30 7.95 4.38
C GLU A 300 -34.42 8.89 3.17
N GLU A 301 -33.70 10.02 3.19
CA GLU A 301 -33.69 11.02 2.12
C GLU A 301 -33.32 10.47 0.74
N ASN A 302 -33.80 11.09 -0.33
CA ASN A 302 -33.57 10.57 -1.68
C ASN A 302 -32.08 10.62 -2.11
N VAL A 303 -31.66 9.68 -2.96
CA VAL A 303 -30.24 9.54 -3.38
C VAL A 303 -29.68 10.80 -4.07
N PHE A 304 -30.51 11.57 -4.80
CA PHE A 304 -30.07 12.84 -5.40
C PHE A 304 -29.80 13.93 -4.36
N TYR A 305 -30.60 13.99 -3.29
CA TYR A 305 -30.36 14.87 -2.16
C TYR A 305 -29.07 14.49 -1.41
N ARG A 306 -28.82 13.19 -1.17
CA ARG A 306 -27.54 12.72 -0.61
C ARG A 306 -26.35 13.14 -1.50
N PHE A 307 -26.48 13.00 -2.83
CA PHE A 307 -25.47 13.49 -3.77
C PHE A 307 -25.28 15.01 -3.74
N PHE A 308 -26.34 15.79 -3.57
CA PHE A 308 -26.23 17.24 -3.40
C PHE A 308 -25.56 17.61 -2.08
N TYR A 309 -25.84 16.87 -1.00
CA TYR A 309 -25.31 17.15 0.34
C TYR A 309 -23.78 17.09 0.41
N MET A 310 -23.13 16.11 -0.24
CA MET A 310 -21.66 16.10 -0.31
C MET A 310 -21.07 17.34 -1.03
N VAL A 311 -21.79 17.94 -1.98
CA VAL A 311 -21.37 19.17 -2.65
C VAL A 311 -21.44 20.36 -1.70
N ALA A 312 -22.50 20.45 -0.89
CA ALA A 312 -22.64 21.47 0.14
C ALA A 312 -21.54 21.33 1.21
N VAL A 313 -21.31 20.12 1.73
CA VAL A 313 -20.24 19.82 2.70
C VAL A 313 -18.86 20.16 2.13
N PHE A 314 -18.54 19.78 0.90
CA PHE A 314 -17.25 20.13 0.29
C PHE A 314 -17.11 21.63 -0.03
N PHE A 315 -18.22 22.32 -0.32
CA PHE A 315 -18.21 23.78 -0.46
C PHE A 315 -17.87 24.45 0.88
N VAL A 316 -18.56 24.10 1.97
CA VAL A 316 -18.25 24.56 3.34
C VAL A 316 -16.78 24.30 3.68
N PHE A 317 -16.31 23.07 3.44
CA PHE A 317 -14.93 22.65 3.66
C PHE A 317 -13.93 23.54 2.90
N ARG A 318 -14.14 23.77 1.59
CA ARG A 318 -13.27 24.64 0.78
C ARG A 318 -13.28 26.09 1.26
N MET A 319 -14.45 26.69 1.51
CA MET A 319 -14.55 28.08 1.94
C MET A 319 -13.80 28.33 3.25
N ARG A 320 -13.91 27.41 4.22
CA ARG A 320 -13.16 27.45 5.49
C ARG A 320 -11.64 27.46 5.26
N PHE A 321 -11.13 26.53 4.43
CA PHE A 321 -9.69 26.44 4.14
C PHE A 321 -9.15 27.59 3.29
N TYR A 322 -9.93 28.09 2.32
CA TYR A 322 -9.56 29.26 1.50
C TYR A 322 -9.38 30.49 2.37
N ALA A 323 -10.36 30.77 3.23
CA ALA A 323 -10.32 31.90 4.12
C ALA A 323 -9.13 31.80 5.11
N ALA A 324 -8.90 30.62 5.69
CA ALA A 324 -7.80 30.39 6.64
C ALA A 324 -6.41 30.49 6.00
N TRP A 325 -6.18 29.85 4.85
CA TRP A 325 -4.89 29.90 4.16
C TRP A 325 -4.60 31.26 3.55
N CYS A 326 -5.57 31.94 2.92
CA CYS A 326 -5.35 33.31 2.43
C CYS A 326 -5.07 34.30 3.58
N GLY A 327 -5.71 34.14 4.74
CA GLY A 327 -5.40 34.93 5.94
C GLY A 327 -3.98 34.68 6.48
N ALA A 328 -3.55 33.40 6.55
CA ALA A 328 -2.20 33.05 6.99
C ALA A 328 -1.10 33.51 6.02
N GLU A 329 -1.34 33.40 4.71
CA GLU A 329 -0.46 33.97 3.69
C GLU A 329 -0.36 35.49 3.80
N ALA A 330 -1.46 36.20 4.03
CA ALA A 330 -1.44 37.64 4.28
C ALA A 330 -0.61 38.01 5.53
N GLY A 331 -0.64 37.18 6.58
CA GLY A 331 0.28 37.27 7.72
C GLY A 331 1.75 37.20 7.29
N CYS A 332 2.12 36.20 6.48
CA CYS A 332 3.48 36.10 5.93
C CYS A 332 3.87 37.30 5.05
N ILE A 333 2.96 37.79 4.18
CA ILE A 333 3.16 38.98 3.33
C ILE A 333 3.41 40.24 4.19
N SER A 334 2.62 40.43 5.24
CA SER A 334 2.76 41.59 6.14
C SER A 334 4.16 41.65 6.78
N ALA A 335 4.72 40.49 7.16
CA ALA A 335 6.08 40.37 7.67
C ALA A 335 7.19 40.41 6.60
N GLY A 336 6.85 40.37 5.30
CA GLY A 336 7.80 40.28 4.20
C GLY A 336 8.42 38.89 4.01
N LEU A 337 7.88 37.85 4.64
CA LEU A 337 8.39 36.48 4.53
C LEU A 337 8.08 35.90 3.14
N GLY A 338 9.09 35.32 2.47
CA GLY A 338 8.94 34.72 1.14
C GLY A 338 8.81 35.72 -0.02
N CYS A 339 9.15 36.99 0.22
CA CYS A 339 9.26 38.03 -0.82
C CYS A 339 10.56 37.84 -1.62
N TYR A 340 10.46 37.65 -2.93
CA TYR A 340 11.61 37.52 -3.85
C TYR A 340 11.37 38.28 -5.16
N PRO A 341 12.40 38.71 -5.89
CA PRO A 341 12.23 39.28 -7.24
C PRO A 341 11.55 38.28 -8.19
N GLU A 342 10.69 38.76 -9.09
CA GLU A 342 9.97 37.92 -10.06
C GLU A 342 10.95 37.15 -10.98
N LYS A 343 12.13 37.74 -11.25
CA LYS A 343 13.25 37.11 -11.98
C LYS A 343 13.81 35.85 -11.29
N ALA A 344 13.64 35.71 -9.97
CA ALA A 344 14.11 34.54 -9.22
C ALA A 344 13.24 33.27 -9.48
N LEU A 345 12.12 33.43 -10.20
CA LEU A 345 11.17 32.37 -10.58
C LEU A 345 10.79 31.50 -9.37
N SER A 346 10.30 32.16 -8.33
CA SER A 346 10.03 31.52 -7.03
C SER A 346 8.85 30.54 -7.11
N LYS A 347 8.94 29.40 -6.40
CA LYS A 347 7.92 28.34 -6.39
C LYS A 347 7.35 28.10 -4.98
N PRO A 348 6.04 27.83 -4.84
CA PRO A 348 5.40 27.42 -3.59
C PRO A 348 6.19 26.36 -2.82
N GLY A 349 6.57 26.67 -1.58
CA GLY A 349 7.38 25.83 -0.69
C GLY A 349 8.86 25.66 -1.12
N GLY A 350 9.16 25.80 -2.41
CA GLY A 350 10.48 25.57 -3.00
C GLY A 350 11.41 26.77 -3.07
N GLY A 351 10.92 28.00 -2.87
CA GLY A 351 11.75 29.21 -2.89
C GLY A 351 12.21 29.62 -4.30
N PRO A 352 13.24 30.48 -4.42
CA PRO A 352 13.82 30.89 -5.70
C PRO A 352 14.45 29.70 -6.43
N THR A 353 14.28 29.64 -7.75
CA THR A 353 14.81 28.55 -8.59
C THR A 353 15.98 28.95 -9.49
N VAL A 354 16.23 30.25 -9.63
CA VAL A 354 17.33 30.84 -10.40
C VAL A 354 18.13 31.78 -9.49
N ASN A 355 19.44 31.87 -9.71
CA ASN A 355 20.30 32.85 -9.02
C ASN A 355 19.89 34.26 -9.44
N TYR A 356 19.74 35.15 -8.47
CA TYR A 356 19.47 36.57 -8.69
C TYR A 356 20.48 37.40 -7.90
N SER A 357 20.98 38.47 -8.50
CA SER A 357 21.72 39.52 -7.80
C SER A 357 20.73 40.63 -7.45
N PRO A 358 20.70 41.14 -6.20
CA PRO A 358 19.98 42.36 -5.88
C PRO A 358 20.76 43.57 -6.43
N ASP A 359 20.58 43.87 -7.72
CA ASP A 359 21.15 45.07 -8.32
C ASP A 359 20.32 46.30 -7.93
N SER A 360 20.87 47.13 -7.04
CA SER A 360 20.21 48.29 -6.41
C SER A 360 19.90 49.46 -7.36
N THR A 361 20.17 49.31 -8.66
CA THR A 361 20.06 50.37 -9.68
C THR A 361 18.89 50.16 -10.65
N THR A 362 18.15 49.06 -10.55
CA THR A 362 16.95 48.79 -11.37
C THR A 362 15.73 48.56 -10.50
N GLU A 363 14.59 49.15 -10.87
CA GLU A 363 13.29 48.83 -10.25
C GLU A 363 12.93 47.35 -10.54
N GLU A 364 13.12 46.49 -9.53
CA GLU A 364 12.72 45.09 -9.62
C GLU A 364 11.32 44.86 -9.04
N LYS A 365 10.48 44.14 -9.78
CA LYS A 365 9.16 43.70 -9.32
C LYS A 365 9.29 42.44 -8.47
N TYR A 366 8.65 42.43 -7.30
CA TYR A 366 8.68 41.33 -6.35
C TYR A 366 7.39 40.50 -6.35
N ASP A 367 7.51 39.21 -6.06
CA ASP A 367 6.40 38.31 -5.79
C ASP A 367 6.53 37.58 -4.43
N PHE A 368 5.42 36.98 -4.01
CA PHE A 368 5.29 36.17 -2.80
C PHE A 368 4.96 34.70 -3.13
N ARG A 369 5.28 34.22 -4.34
CA ARG A 369 4.87 32.88 -4.80
C ARG A 369 5.44 31.75 -3.93
N THR A 370 6.55 31.98 -3.24
CA THR A 370 7.16 31.00 -2.32
C THR A 370 6.23 30.59 -1.18
N ILE A 371 5.43 31.52 -0.64
CA ILE A 371 4.52 31.26 0.49
C ILE A 371 3.08 30.95 0.05
N GLN A 372 2.77 31.00 -1.24
CA GLN A 372 1.42 30.71 -1.74
C GLN A 372 1.05 29.25 -1.46
N ASN A 373 0.04 29.02 -0.61
CA ASN A 373 -0.41 27.69 -0.22
C ASN A 373 -1.68 27.24 -0.92
N ILE A 374 -2.46 28.17 -1.49
CA ILE A 374 -3.70 27.86 -2.19
C ILE A 374 -3.90 28.70 -3.46
N ASP A 375 -4.36 28.06 -4.52
CA ASP A 375 -4.88 28.73 -5.72
C ASP A 375 -6.37 28.37 -5.85
N CYS A 376 -7.23 29.21 -5.27
CA CYS A 376 -8.67 28.96 -5.17
C CYS A 376 -9.31 28.76 -6.55
N TYR A 377 -8.93 29.60 -7.52
CA TYR A 377 -9.49 29.55 -8.87
C TYR A 377 -9.09 28.24 -9.58
N ASN A 378 -7.80 27.90 -9.56
CA ASN A 378 -7.35 26.69 -10.24
C ASN A 378 -7.74 25.40 -9.51
N THR A 379 -7.88 25.39 -8.17
CA THR A 379 -8.47 24.25 -7.45
C THR A 379 -9.88 23.93 -7.98
N ASP A 380 -10.72 24.95 -8.11
CA ASP A 380 -12.12 24.79 -8.51
C ASP A 380 -12.27 24.52 -10.01
N PHE A 381 -11.67 25.35 -10.87
CA PHE A 381 -11.93 25.36 -12.30
C PHE A 381 -10.96 24.53 -13.16
N CYS A 382 -9.86 24.01 -12.62
CA CYS A 382 -9.03 23.11 -13.43
C CYS A 382 -9.77 21.78 -13.72
N VAL A 383 -9.58 21.26 -14.93
CA VAL A 383 -10.22 20.02 -15.40
C VAL A 383 -9.65 18.77 -14.71
N LYS A 384 -8.33 18.71 -14.56
CA LYS A 384 -7.60 17.48 -14.17
C LYS A 384 -7.50 17.31 -12.65
N VAL A 385 -7.82 16.12 -12.16
CA VAL A 385 -7.59 15.65 -10.78
C VAL A 385 -6.13 15.87 -10.37
N ARG A 386 -5.17 15.49 -11.23
CA ARG A 386 -3.73 15.66 -10.95
C ARG A 386 -3.31 17.12 -10.80
N HIS A 387 -3.99 18.05 -11.50
CA HIS A 387 -3.66 19.47 -11.43
C HIS A 387 -4.33 20.12 -10.22
N GLY A 388 -5.61 19.85 -9.96
CA GLY A 388 -6.34 20.40 -8.80
C GLY A 388 -5.65 20.09 -7.47
N MET A 389 -5.10 18.88 -7.36
CA MET A 389 -4.29 18.48 -6.21
C MET A 389 -3.01 19.31 -6.02
N ARG A 390 -2.37 19.78 -7.10
CA ARG A 390 -1.17 20.63 -7.00
C ARG A 390 -1.48 22.06 -6.57
N TYR A 391 -2.71 22.50 -6.76
CA TYR A 391 -3.20 23.82 -6.34
C TYR A 391 -3.71 23.83 -4.90
N TRP A 392 -4.08 22.66 -4.35
CA TRP A 392 -4.52 22.50 -2.96
C TRP A 392 -3.36 22.20 -2.01
N ASN A 393 -3.17 23.04 -0.98
CA ASN A 393 -2.09 22.92 0.01
C ASN A 393 -0.69 22.82 -0.64
N MET A 394 -0.41 23.76 -1.55
CA MET A 394 0.68 23.72 -2.52
C MET A 394 2.05 23.47 -1.89
N THR A 395 2.31 24.06 -0.71
CA THR A 395 3.62 23.93 -0.03
C THR A 395 3.85 22.52 0.52
N VAL A 396 2.79 21.87 1.01
CA VAL A 396 2.82 20.47 1.48
C VAL A 396 2.83 19.49 0.31
N GLN A 397 2.15 19.79 -0.80
CA GLN A 397 2.26 18.99 -2.02
C GLN A 397 3.67 19.02 -2.62
N TRP A 398 4.32 20.19 -2.57
CA TRP A 398 5.73 20.32 -2.94
C TRP A 398 6.63 19.46 -2.03
N TRP A 399 6.43 19.51 -0.71
CA TRP A 399 7.12 18.67 0.28
C TRP A 399 6.95 17.16 -0.01
N LEU A 400 5.70 16.69 -0.17
CA LEU A 400 5.36 15.30 -0.47
C LEU A 400 6.02 14.81 -1.77
N HIS A 401 6.01 15.65 -2.80
CA HIS A 401 6.61 15.34 -4.10
C HIS A 401 8.15 15.27 -4.06
N HIS A 402 8.81 16.03 -3.18
CA HIS A 402 10.28 16.06 -3.12
C HIS A 402 10.88 15.06 -2.13
N TYR A 403 10.17 14.71 -1.05
CA TYR A 403 10.72 13.87 0.04
C TYR A 403 10.09 12.48 0.10
N ILE A 404 8.78 12.35 -0.12
CA ILE A 404 8.11 11.05 -0.02
C ILE A 404 8.07 10.34 -1.38
N TYR A 405 7.59 11.01 -2.42
CA TYR A 405 7.40 10.43 -3.76
C TYR A 405 8.68 9.87 -4.45
N PRO A 406 9.88 10.45 -4.28
CA PRO A 406 11.12 9.90 -4.84
C PRO A 406 11.67 8.69 -4.07
N ASN A 407 11.30 8.57 -2.80
CA ASN A 407 11.77 7.54 -1.87
C ASN A 407 10.80 6.35 -1.73
N ALA A 408 9.66 6.38 -2.43
CA ALA A 408 8.72 5.27 -2.49
C ALA A 408 9.40 3.97 -2.99
N PRO A 409 9.12 2.80 -2.39
CA PRO A 409 9.82 1.55 -2.72
C PRO A 409 9.42 0.94 -4.08
N PHE A 410 8.47 1.55 -4.79
CA PHE A 410 7.87 1.05 -6.02
C PHE A 410 8.41 1.78 -7.26
N ARG A 411 8.53 1.09 -8.40
CA ARG A 411 8.86 1.73 -9.70
C ARG A 411 7.66 2.34 -10.41
N SER A 412 6.47 1.73 -10.31
CA SER A 412 5.24 2.18 -10.99
C SER A 412 4.76 3.55 -10.46
N TYR A 413 4.45 4.48 -11.36
CA TYR A 413 3.94 5.81 -11.03
C TYR A 413 2.74 5.77 -10.06
N THR A 414 1.74 4.92 -10.36
CA THR A 414 0.52 4.81 -9.56
C THR A 414 0.79 4.27 -8.15
N LEU A 415 1.70 3.31 -8.01
CA LEU A 415 2.09 2.77 -6.70
C LEU A 415 2.94 3.77 -5.89
N ARG A 416 3.76 4.60 -6.56
CA ARG A 416 4.48 5.69 -5.90
C ARG A 416 3.54 6.79 -5.43
N ALA A 417 2.54 7.15 -6.24
CA ALA A 417 1.49 8.08 -5.85
C ALA A 417 0.67 7.52 -4.68
N GLY A 418 0.30 6.23 -4.71
CA GLY A 418 -0.37 5.55 -3.60
C GLY A 418 0.45 5.54 -2.30
N TRP A 419 1.77 5.28 -2.39
CA TRP A 419 2.67 5.41 -1.24
C TRP A 419 2.69 6.83 -0.68
N THR A 420 2.81 7.85 -1.53
CA THR A 420 2.77 9.25 -1.10
C THR A 420 1.44 9.61 -0.43
N MET A 421 0.31 9.15 -0.96
CA MET A 421 -1.00 9.41 -0.36
C MET A 421 -1.24 8.62 0.92
N PHE A 422 -0.70 7.40 1.06
CA PHE A 422 -0.72 6.65 2.32
C PHE A 422 0.05 7.37 3.44
N ILE A 423 1.25 7.87 3.13
CA ILE A 423 2.04 8.68 4.08
C ILE A 423 1.34 10.01 4.38
N SER A 424 0.66 10.62 3.41
CA SER A 424 -0.17 11.81 3.62
C SER A 424 -1.37 11.54 4.53
N ALA A 425 -2.06 10.40 4.36
CA ALA A 425 -3.16 9.98 5.23
C ALA A 425 -2.69 9.80 6.67
N TYR A 426 -1.58 9.08 6.85
CA TYR A 426 -0.91 8.95 8.14
C TYR A 426 -0.50 10.32 8.70
N TRP A 427 0.00 11.25 7.87
CA TRP A 427 0.32 12.60 8.34
C TRP A 427 -0.93 13.35 8.85
N HIS A 428 -2.12 13.12 8.30
CA HIS A 428 -3.36 13.70 8.83
C HIS A 428 -3.90 13.03 10.10
N GLY A 429 -3.86 11.69 10.21
CA GLY A 429 -4.38 10.99 11.39
C GLY A 429 -4.29 9.47 11.31
N LEU A 430 -4.71 8.79 12.38
CA LEU A 430 -4.90 7.33 12.39
C LEU A 430 -6.35 6.91 12.08
N HIS A 431 -7.27 7.87 11.93
CA HIS A 431 -8.66 7.62 11.59
C HIS A 431 -8.81 7.03 10.18
N ALA A 432 -9.56 5.94 10.06
CA ALA A 432 -9.70 5.17 8.82
C ALA A 432 -10.24 5.97 7.63
N GLY A 433 -11.11 6.96 7.87
CA GLY A 433 -11.65 7.86 6.84
C GLY A 433 -10.58 8.63 6.07
N TYR A 434 -9.47 9.00 6.71
CA TYR A 434 -8.32 9.58 6.02
C TYR A 434 -7.73 8.60 5.00
N TYR A 435 -7.47 7.36 5.40
CA TYR A 435 -6.93 6.34 4.49
C TYR A 435 -7.89 6.05 3.34
N LEU A 436 -9.19 5.94 3.61
CA LEU A 436 -10.22 5.77 2.58
C LEU A 436 -10.20 6.92 1.56
N SER A 437 -10.23 8.18 2.03
CA SER A 437 -10.16 9.37 1.17
C SER A 437 -8.88 9.44 0.34
N PHE A 438 -7.72 9.35 1.00
CA PHE A 438 -6.42 9.55 0.32
C PHE A 438 -6.05 8.39 -0.63
N LEU A 439 -6.52 7.16 -0.38
CA LEU A 439 -6.27 6.03 -1.29
C LEU A 439 -7.23 5.98 -2.48
N THR A 440 -8.33 6.72 -2.47
CA THR A 440 -9.17 6.95 -3.67
C THR A 440 -8.45 7.84 -4.71
N ILE A 441 -7.53 8.72 -4.29
CA ILE A 441 -6.81 9.65 -5.18
C ILE A 441 -6.03 8.95 -6.31
N PRO A 442 -5.14 7.95 -6.05
CA PRO A 442 -4.43 7.23 -7.12
C PRO A 442 -5.38 6.54 -8.11
N LEU A 443 -6.53 6.05 -7.66
CA LEU A 443 -7.55 5.42 -8.51
C LEU A 443 -8.16 6.46 -9.46
N CYS A 444 -8.53 7.64 -8.96
CA CYS A 444 -9.01 8.74 -9.80
C CYS A 444 -7.96 9.22 -10.81
N ILE A 445 -6.67 9.30 -10.43
CA ILE A 445 -5.58 9.68 -11.36
C ILE A 445 -5.34 8.60 -12.43
N ALA A 446 -5.53 7.31 -12.10
CA ALA A 446 -5.48 6.23 -13.08
C ALA A 446 -6.66 6.30 -14.08
N ALA A 447 -7.87 6.57 -13.59
CA ALA A 447 -9.05 6.79 -14.42
C ALA A 447 -8.94 8.02 -15.33
N GLU A 448 -8.45 9.16 -14.81
CA GLU A 448 -8.08 10.37 -15.58
C GLU A 448 -7.14 10.00 -16.75
N SER A 449 -6.04 9.31 -16.44
CA SER A 449 -5.01 8.96 -17.43
C SER A 449 -5.56 8.05 -18.52
N ALA A 450 -6.48 7.14 -18.15
CA ALA A 450 -7.18 6.26 -19.06
C ALA A 450 -8.12 7.06 -19.99
N MET A 451 -9.00 7.90 -19.44
CA MET A 451 -9.95 8.70 -20.22
C MET A 451 -9.25 9.67 -21.18
N GLU A 452 -8.15 10.30 -20.78
CA GLU A 452 -7.36 11.16 -21.67
C GLU A 452 -6.74 10.38 -22.83
N GLY A 453 -6.14 9.22 -22.54
CA GLY A 453 -5.47 8.38 -23.53
C GLY A 453 -6.42 7.72 -24.54
N SER A 454 -7.69 7.51 -24.21
CA SER A 454 -8.61 6.71 -25.04
C SER A 454 -9.88 7.41 -25.50
N VAL A 455 -10.33 8.47 -24.81
CA VAL A 455 -11.57 9.18 -25.15
C VAL A 455 -11.25 10.57 -25.70
N ARG A 456 -10.68 11.47 -24.88
CA ARG A 456 -10.33 12.85 -25.29
C ARG A 456 -9.58 12.86 -26.62
N ALA A 457 -8.57 12.00 -26.65
CA ALA A 457 -7.87 11.45 -27.79
C ALA A 457 -8.56 11.59 -29.16
N LYS A 458 -9.73 10.98 -29.30
CA LYS A 458 -10.40 10.74 -30.58
C LYS A 458 -11.42 11.83 -30.92
N LEU A 459 -11.57 12.82 -30.05
CA LEU A 459 -12.57 13.87 -30.19
C LEU A 459 -11.99 15.07 -30.94
N GLY A 460 -12.76 15.60 -31.89
CA GLY A 460 -12.49 16.90 -32.49
C GLY A 460 -12.71 18.06 -31.49
N PRO A 461 -12.36 19.31 -31.84
CA PRO A 461 -12.29 20.43 -30.90
C PRO A 461 -13.56 20.66 -30.05
N ARG A 462 -14.76 20.59 -30.66
CA ARG A 462 -16.04 20.71 -29.92
C ARG A 462 -16.24 19.56 -28.92
N GLY A 463 -15.87 18.33 -29.30
CA GLY A 463 -15.94 17.17 -28.42
C GLY A 463 -14.93 17.25 -27.27
N GLN A 464 -13.74 17.81 -27.51
CA GLN A 464 -12.75 18.06 -26.46
C GLN A 464 -13.25 19.06 -25.42
N ASN A 465 -13.94 20.13 -25.82
CA ASN A 465 -14.54 21.08 -24.87
C ASN A 465 -15.64 20.43 -24.01
N ILE A 466 -16.51 19.60 -24.61
CA ILE A 466 -17.52 18.84 -23.87
C ILE A 466 -16.86 17.85 -22.91
N PHE A 467 -15.82 17.14 -23.37
CA PHE A 467 -15.03 16.24 -22.54
C PHE A 467 -14.39 16.97 -21.36
N ASP A 468 -13.81 18.16 -21.56
CA ASP A 468 -13.21 18.93 -20.48
C ASP A 468 -14.24 19.37 -19.43
N TRP A 469 -15.45 19.75 -19.85
CA TRP A 469 -16.53 20.05 -18.91
C TRP A 469 -16.99 18.81 -18.13
N VAL A 470 -17.18 17.67 -18.79
CA VAL A 470 -17.55 16.40 -18.14
C VAL A 470 -16.46 15.93 -17.18
N HIS A 471 -15.19 16.05 -17.58
CA HIS A 471 -14.05 15.64 -16.78
C HIS A 471 -13.84 16.56 -15.57
N TRP A 472 -14.03 17.88 -15.73
CA TRP A 472 -14.09 18.84 -14.63
C TRP A 472 -15.23 18.51 -13.65
N PHE A 473 -16.43 18.19 -14.15
CA PHE A 473 -17.56 17.80 -13.32
C PHE A 473 -17.26 16.53 -12.53
N LEU A 474 -16.75 15.48 -13.19
CA LEU A 474 -16.35 14.23 -12.53
C LEU A 474 -15.21 14.44 -11.52
N LYS A 475 -14.26 15.34 -11.78
CA LYS A 475 -13.22 15.74 -10.83
C LYS A 475 -13.84 16.38 -9.58
N MET A 476 -14.77 17.32 -9.75
CA MET A 476 -15.46 17.94 -8.60
C MET A 476 -16.25 16.89 -7.81
N ARG A 477 -17.03 16.01 -8.45
CA ARG A 477 -17.73 14.91 -7.79
C ARG A 477 -16.79 13.94 -7.06
N ALA A 478 -15.61 13.67 -7.62
CA ALA A 478 -14.57 12.88 -6.93
C ALA A 478 -14.05 13.60 -5.67
N TYR A 479 -13.84 14.92 -5.73
CA TYR A 479 -13.39 15.71 -4.58
C TYR A 479 -14.47 15.79 -3.48
N ASP A 480 -15.75 15.97 -3.85
CA ASP A 480 -16.89 15.93 -2.93
C ASP A 480 -16.92 14.56 -2.21
N TYR A 481 -16.84 13.47 -2.99
CA TYR A 481 -16.90 12.09 -2.50
C TYR A 481 -15.72 11.74 -1.56
N MET A 482 -14.50 12.20 -1.88
CA MET A 482 -13.32 12.01 -1.03
C MET A 482 -13.39 12.87 0.23
N CYS A 483 -13.92 14.10 0.14
CA CYS A 483 -14.13 14.97 1.30
C CYS A 483 -14.97 14.28 2.37
N MET A 484 -16.04 13.57 1.99
CA MET A 484 -16.87 12.81 2.94
C MET A 484 -16.05 11.83 3.78
N GLY A 485 -15.11 11.08 3.18
CA GLY A 485 -14.20 10.20 3.94
C GLY A 485 -13.23 10.98 4.85
N PHE A 486 -12.74 12.13 4.39
CA PHE A 486 -11.87 12.99 5.18
C PHE A 486 -12.58 13.57 6.41
N VAL A 487 -13.85 13.99 6.30
CA VAL A 487 -14.57 14.66 7.40
C VAL A 487 -15.34 13.70 8.31
N LEU A 488 -15.75 12.52 7.83
CA LEU A 488 -16.48 11.55 8.66
C LEU A 488 -15.57 10.75 9.61
N LEU A 489 -14.26 10.69 9.35
CA LEU A 489 -13.20 10.06 10.18
C LEU A 489 -13.33 8.54 10.43
N LYS A 490 -14.49 8.04 10.87
CA LYS A 490 -14.74 6.62 11.12
C LYS A 490 -14.93 5.84 9.82
N ALA A 491 -14.48 4.59 9.82
CA ALA A 491 -14.71 3.66 8.70
C ALA A 491 -16.21 3.38 8.50
N SER A 492 -16.93 3.10 9.59
CA SER A 492 -18.38 2.85 9.59
C SER A 492 -19.15 3.96 8.87
N ASP A 493 -18.98 5.20 9.32
CA ASP A 493 -19.73 6.36 8.85
C ASP A 493 -19.42 6.63 7.36
N THR A 494 -18.14 6.53 6.98
CA THR A 494 -17.68 6.69 5.59
C THR A 494 -18.25 5.60 4.68
N VAL A 495 -18.20 4.34 5.11
CA VAL A 495 -18.68 3.18 4.34
C VAL A 495 -20.21 3.19 4.24
N ASN A 496 -20.92 3.53 5.31
CA ASN A 496 -22.38 3.68 5.31
C ASN A 496 -22.81 4.78 4.33
N TYR A 497 -22.16 5.96 4.40
CA TYR A 497 -22.41 7.04 3.46
C TYR A 497 -22.14 6.61 2.00
N TRP A 498 -20.98 6.02 1.72
CA TRP A 498 -20.63 5.55 0.38
C TRP A 498 -21.55 4.43 -0.13
N THR A 499 -22.02 3.55 0.74
CA THR A 499 -23.02 2.51 0.42
C THR A 499 -24.37 3.16 0.07
N SER A 500 -24.78 4.21 0.79
CA SER A 500 -26.01 4.97 0.54
C SER A 500 -26.05 5.66 -0.84
N ILE A 501 -24.88 5.81 -1.49
CA ILE A 501 -24.70 6.32 -2.86
C ILE A 501 -23.99 5.29 -3.78
N TYR A 502 -24.12 4.00 -3.46
CA TYR A 502 -23.68 2.84 -4.27
C TYR A 502 -22.21 2.88 -4.72
N PHE A 503 -21.31 3.47 -3.93
CA PHE A 503 -19.89 3.64 -4.22
C PHE A 503 -19.61 4.28 -5.60
N VAL A 504 -20.52 5.13 -6.11
CA VAL A 504 -20.58 5.50 -7.54
C VAL A 504 -19.24 5.98 -8.13
N MET A 505 -18.44 6.74 -7.37
CA MET A 505 -17.17 7.27 -7.87
C MET A 505 -16.09 6.19 -8.01
N HIS A 506 -16.09 5.17 -7.16
CA HIS A 506 -15.23 3.99 -7.32
C HIS A 506 -15.66 3.17 -8.53
N VAL A 507 -16.97 2.95 -8.70
CA VAL A 507 -17.54 2.22 -9.85
C VAL A 507 -17.21 2.92 -11.17
N ILE A 508 -17.40 4.24 -11.25
CA ILE A 508 -17.03 5.06 -12.42
C ILE A 508 -15.52 4.96 -12.68
N ALA A 509 -14.67 5.16 -11.67
CA ALA A 509 -13.22 5.16 -11.86
C ALA A 509 -12.69 3.79 -12.34
N VAL A 510 -13.18 2.68 -11.76
CA VAL A 510 -12.85 1.32 -12.22
C VAL A 510 -13.40 1.08 -13.63
N GLY A 511 -14.64 1.49 -13.91
CA GLY A 511 -15.26 1.39 -15.23
C GLY A 511 -14.44 2.09 -16.33
N CYS A 512 -13.97 3.32 -16.07
CA CYS A 512 -13.09 4.05 -16.97
C CYS A 512 -11.76 3.32 -17.24
N ILE A 513 -11.16 2.70 -16.22
CA ILE A 513 -9.91 1.93 -16.37
C ILE A 513 -10.15 0.65 -17.18
N VAL A 514 -11.23 -0.10 -16.89
CA VAL A 514 -11.57 -1.36 -17.58
C VAL A 514 -11.96 -1.12 -19.04
N PHE A 515 -12.72 -0.05 -19.33
CA PHE A 515 -13.04 0.37 -20.69
C PHE A 515 -11.78 0.54 -21.54
N VAL A 516 -10.75 1.17 -20.96
CA VAL A 516 -9.46 1.42 -21.63
C VAL A 516 -8.61 0.17 -21.79
N ALA A 517 -8.60 -0.74 -20.82
CA ALA A 517 -7.98 -2.05 -21.00
C ALA A 517 -8.57 -2.77 -22.22
N GLY A 518 -9.89 -2.72 -22.39
CA GLY A 518 -10.55 -3.19 -23.61
C GLY A 518 -10.11 -2.42 -24.87
N ASP A 519 -10.04 -1.09 -24.81
CA ASP A 519 -9.67 -0.26 -25.96
C ASP A 519 -8.26 -0.54 -26.49
N VAL A 520 -7.31 -0.86 -25.62
CA VAL A 520 -5.93 -1.19 -26.03
C VAL A 520 -5.86 -2.56 -26.71
N PHE A 521 -6.60 -3.57 -26.22
CA PHE A 521 -6.53 -4.94 -26.73
C PHE A 521 -6.97 -5.12 -28.20
N LYS A 522 -7.86 -4.25 -28.69
CA LYS A 522 -8.42 -4.36 -30.04
C LYS A 522 -7.69 -3.52 -31.08
N GLU A 523 -6.99 -2.46 -30.69
CA GLU A 523 -6.20 -1.70 -31.66
C GLU A 523 -4.89 -2.41 -32.00
N ASP A 524 -4.25 -3.02 -30.98
CA ASP A 524 -3.14 -3.94 -31.19
C ASP A 524 -3.55 -5.11 -32.12
N SER A 525 -4.85 -5.45 -32.18
CA SER A 525 -5.37 -6.41 -33.16
C SER A 525 -5.54 -5.84 -34.58
N GLN A 526 -5.99 -4.59 -34.71
CA GLN A 526 -6.13 -3.87 -36.00
C GLN A 526 -4.77 -3.51 -36.61
N LEU A 527 -3.84 -2.96 -35.83
CA LEU A 527 -2.49 -2.59 -36.27
C LEU A 527 -1.73 -3.82 -36.81
N ARG A 528 -1.84 -4.97 -36.13
CA ARG A 528 -1.27 -6.25 -36.58
C ARG A 528 -1.93 -6.79 -37.86
N LEU A 529 -3.18 -6.47 -38.13
CA LEU A 529 -3.84 -6.82 -39.39
C LEU A 529 -3.37 -5.92 -40.54
N THR A 530 -3.22 -4.61 -40.31
CA THR A 530 -2.74 -3.65 -41.31
C THR A 530 -1.28 -3.92 -41.70
N ILE A 531 -0.40 -4.17 -40.73
CA ILE A 531 1.01 -4.54 -40.99
C ILE A 531 1.07 -5.84 -41.82
N ARG A 532 0.24 -6.85 -41.49
CA ARG A 532 0.10 -8.09 -42.29
C ARG A 532 -0.51 -7.91 -43.68
N GLY A 533 -1.17 -6.78 -43.94
CA GLY A 533 -1.62 -6.40 -45.28
C GLY A 533 -0.48 -5.79 -46.09
N MET A 534 0.26 -4.84 -45.49
CA MET A 534 1.41 -4.19 -46.10
C MET A 534 2.54 -5.17 -46.45
N ASP A 535 2.85 -6.13 -45.58
CA ASP A 535 3.86 -7.18 -45.85
C ASP A 535 3.52 -8.02 -47.10
N ARG A 536 2.23 -8.35 -47.30
CA ARG A 536 1.79 -9.12 -48.47
C ARG A 536 1.89 -8.32 -49.77
N GLU A 537 1.63 -7.02 -49.70
CA GLU A 537 1.72 -6.15 -50.87
C GLU A 537 3.19 -5.84 -51.22
N LEU A 538 4.06 -5.70 -50.21
CA LEU A 538 5.52 -5.67 -50.39
C LEU A 538 6.06 -6.97 -50.99
N GLN A 539 5.59 -8.14 -50.55
CA GLN A 539 5.97 -9.42 -51.16
C GLN A 539 5.44 -9.56 -52.60
N ARG A 540 4.26 -9.03 -52.92
CA ARG A 540 3.75 -8.96 -54.29
C ARG A 540 4.59 -8.05 -55.17
N GLN A 541 4.91 -6.84 -54.72
CA GLN A 541 5.77 -5.90 -55.46
C GLN A 541 7.17 -6.50 -55.66
N SER A 542 7.75 -7.13 -54.63
CA SER A 542 9.03 -7.85 -54.73
C SER A 542 8.99 -9.05 -55.69
N SER A 543 7.82 -9.68 -55.91
CA SER A 543 7.66 -10.75 -56.91
C SER A 543 7.44 -10.23 -58.33
N MET A 544 6.96 -8.99 -58.49
CA MET A 544 6.74 -8.35 -59.80
C MET A 544 7.99 -7.65 -60.35
N LEU A 545 8.90 -7.19 -59.48
CA LEU A 545 10.17 -6.54 -59.84
C LEU A 545 11.34 -7.52 -60.11
N GLY A 546 11.04 -8.80 -60.31
CA GLY A 546 12.01 -9.89 -60.42
C GLY A 546 12.81 -10.00 -61.73
N THR A 547 13.50 -8.95 -62.19
CA THR A 547 14.57 -9.05 -63.19
C THR A 547 15.64 -7.97 -63.01
N GLY A 548 16.91 -8.34 -62.89
CA GLY A 548 18.05 -7.43 -63.05
C GLY A 548 19.01 -7.39 -61.86
N HIS A 549 20.22 -7.89 -62.07
CA HIS A 549 21.32 -7.95 -61.11
C HIS A 549 22.05 -6.59 -61.06
N LEU A 550 22.08 -5.89 -59.91
CA LEU A 550 23.09 -4.85 -59.60
C LEU A 550 22.99 -4.31 -58.15
N GLY A 551 24.14 -4.23 -57.46
CA GLY A 551 24.44 -3.09 -56.58
C GLY A 551 24.12 -3.19 -55.07
N ASP A 552 24.92 -3.94 -54.31
CA ASP A 552 25.09 -3.73 -52.87
C ASP A 552 25.76 -2.36 -52.57
N GLN A 553 25.02 -1.24 -52.67
CA GLN A 553 25.48 0.04 -52.12
C GLN A 553 24.41 1.11 -51.81
N GLU A 554 23.17 1.02 -52.33
CA GLU A 554 22.15 2.07 -52.08
C GLU A 554 21.28 1.87 -50.83
N SER A 555 21.18 0.65 -50.31
CA SER A 555 20.33 0.31 -49.14
C SER A 555 20.72 1.04 -47.84
N LEU A 556 21.96 1.56 -47.77
CA LEU A 556 22.49 2.31 -46.62
C LEU A 556 22.23 3.82 -46.68
N ARG A 557 21.86 4.41 -47.83
CA ARG A 557 21.60 5.86 -47.94
C ARG A 557 20.14 6.26 -47.72
N LEU A 558 19.18 5.40 -48.05
CA LEU A 558 17.74 5.70 -47.85
C LEU A 558 17.28 5.65 -46.39
N ARG A 559 18.07 5.10 -45.46
CA ARG A 559 17.73 5.06 -44.02
C ARG A 559 18.03 6.35 -43.25
N GLN A 560 18.62 7.36 -43.87
CA GLN A 560 19.10 8.56 -43.17
C GLN A 560 18.28 9.85 -43.42
N VAL A 561 17.22 9.81 -44.24
CA VAL A 561 16.50 11.02 -44.70
C VAL A 561 14.98 10.96 -44.44
N SER A 562 14.54 10.23 -43.40
CA SER A 562 13.14 10.31 -42.93
C SER A 562 13.00 10.14 -41.42
N TYR A 563 13.61 11.08 -40.68
CA TYR A 563 13.23 11.41 -39.30
C TYR A 563 13.15 12.93 -39.16
N GLY A 564 12.12 13.49 -39.78
CA GLY A 564 11.73 14.89 -39.67
C GLY A 564 10.22 14.99 -39.71
N VAL A 565 9.67 15.79 -38.79
CA VAL A 565 8.22 16.03 -38.57
C VAL A 565 7.47 14.92 -37.81
N SER A 566 6.78 15.38 -36.77
CA SER A 566 5.89 14.69 -35.86
C SER A 566 4.59 14.17 -36.50
N ASN A 567 4.01 13.09 -35.94
CA ASN A 567 2.69 13.26 -35.29
C ASN A 567 2.28 12.14 -34.33
N GLN A 568 1.26 12.45 -33.56
CA GLN A 568 0.72 11.73 -32.42
C GLN A 568 -0.13 10.48 -32.79
N THR A 569 -0.09 9.44 -31.93
CA THR A 569 -1.27 8.65 -31.47
C THR A 569 -2.01 7.71 -32.47
N TYR A 570 -2.98 6.82 -32.16
CA TYR A 570 -3.91 6.70 -30.99
C TYR A 570 -4.31 5.23 -30.58
N PRO A 571 -5.54 4.85 -30.09
CA PRO A 571 -5.94 3.48 -29.61
C PRO A 571 -7.25 2.95 -30.28
N GLN A 572 -7.88 1.86 -29.75
CA GLN A 572 -9.34 1.51 -29.75
C GLN A 572 -9.78 0.03 -29.94
N ASN A 573 -10.83 -0.25 -29.14
CA ASN A 573 -11.94 -1.22 -29.19
C ASN A 573 -12.73 -1.23 -30.54
N ASN A 574 -13.95 -1.78 -30.72
CA ASN A 574 -14.82 -2.67 -29.92
C ASN A 574 -15.38 -3.79 -30.85
N GLN A 575 -16.18 -4.80 -30.45
CA GLN A 575 -17.64 -4.85 -30.19
C GLN A 575 -18.02 -6.37 -30.04
N ARG A 576 -19.25 -6.89 -29.81
CA ARG A 576 -20.51 -6.59 -29.05
C ARG A 576 -21.48 -7.81 -29.34
N VAL A 577 -22.43 -8.26 -28.49
CA VAL A 577 -23.93 -8.15 -28.62
C VAL A 577 -24.70 -9.28 -27.82
N THR A 578 -25.63 -8.87 -26.93
CA THR A 578 -26.97 -9.37 -26.37
C THR A 578 -27.59 -10.79 -26.62
N PRO A 579 -28.79 -11.18 -26.06
CA PRO A 579 -29.60 -10.82 -24.83
C PRO A 579 -30.30 -11.98 -24.01
N ALA A 580 -31.00 -11.64 -22.90
CA ALA A 580 -32.21 -12.27 -22.25
C ALA A 580 -32.13 -13.68 -21.59
N GLU A 581 -32.93 -14.11 -20.58
CA GLU A 581 -33.92 -13.48 -19.63
C GLU A 581 -34.16 -14.37 -18.35
N GLU A 582 -34.64 -13.75 -17.27
CA GLU A 582 -35.32 -14.17 -16.00
C GLU A 582 -35.24 -15.57 -15.32
N GLY A 583 -35.33 -15.55 -13.97
CA GLY A 583 -35.58 -16.70 -13.08
C GLY A 583 -35.35 -16.38 -11.59
N ASP A 584 -36.43 -16.29 -10.79
CA ASP A 584 -36.45 -15.78 -9.40
C ASP A 584 -36.49 -16.89 -8.33
N ALA A 585 -35.95 -16.63 -7.12
CA ALA A 585 -36.23 -17.29 -5.83
C ALA A 585 -35.25 -16.83 -4.73
N GLY A 586 -35.74 -16.16 -3.68
CA GLY A 586 -34.94 -15.79 -2.51
C GLY A 586 -34.98 -16.81 -1.36
N ASN A 587 -34.12 -16.63 -0.37
CA ASN A 587 -34.49 -16.97 1.02
C ASN A 587 -33.73 -16.10 2.03
N ASN A 588 -34.41 -15.75 3.13
CA ASN A 588 -33.86 -14.89 4.18
C ASN A 588 -33.03 -15.71 5.17
N GLY A 589 -31.81 -15.26 5.45
CA GLY A 589 -31.02 -15.68 6.61
C GLY A 589 -30.57 -14.43 7.39
N PRO A 590 -30.64 -14.41 8.73
CA PRO A 590 -30.22 -13.25 9.51
C PRO A 590 -28.69 -13.05 9.44
N PRO A 591 -28.17 -11.85 9.73
CA PRO A 591 -26.73 -11.60 9.76
C PRO A 591 -26.05 -12.49 10.80
N MET A 592 -24.96 -13.14 10.42
CA MET A 592 -24.16 -13.95 11.33
C MET A 592 -23.51 -13.06 12.40
N GLU A 593 -24.04 -13.09 13.62
CA GLU A 593 -23.48 -12.36 14.75
C GLU A 593 -22.04 -12.84 15.06
N LEU A 594 -21.12 -11.88 15.24
CA LEU A 594 -19.71 -12.15 15.56
C LEU A 594 -19.47 -12.73 16.97
N ARG A 595 -20.53 -13.18 17.66
CA ARG A 595 -20.55 -13.50 19.10
C ARG A 595 -20.45 -14.99 19.44
N ASN A 596 -20.56 -15.87 18.44
CA ASN A 596 -20.62 -17.33 18.62
C ASN A 596 -19.32 -18.07 18.25
N PHE A 597 -18.17 -17.40 18.22
CA PHE A 597 -16.89 -18.10 18.12
C PHE A 597 -16.51 -18.70 19.49
N PRO A 598 -16.27 -20.02 19.61
CA PRO A 598 -15.67 -20.58 20.82
C PRO A 598 -14.25 -20.03 20.97
N TYR A 599 -14.08 -19.11 21.92
CA TYR A 599 -12.75 -18.59 22.26
C TYR A 599 -11.86 -19.73 22.78
N PRO A 600 -10.55 -19.74 22.48
CA PRO A 600 -9.60 -20.68 23.07
C PRO A 600 -9.76 -20.72 24.58
N MET A 601 -9.62 -21.89 25.22
CA MET A 601 -9.86 -22.04 26.67
C MET A 601 -9.14 -20.97 27.49
N LYS A 602 -7.88 -20.69 27.12
CA LYS A 602 -6.99 -19.74 27.79
C LYS A 602 -7.40 -18.26 27.60
N LEU A 603 -8.15 -17.95 26.53
CA LEU A 603 -8.62 -16.60 26.21
C LEU A 603 -9.93 -16.25 26.95
N LYS A 604 -10.79 -17.25 27.24
CA LYS A 604 -12.03 -17.05 28.02
C LYS A 604 -11.77 -16.35 29.38
N ARG A 605 -10.61 -16.59 30.02
CA ARG A 605 -10.22 -15.95 31.30
C ARG A 605 -9.53 -14.59 31.13
N ALA A 606 -8.77 -14.37 30.06
CA ALA A 606 -8.10 -13.08 29.81
C ALA A 606 -9.11 -11.94 29.57
N VAL A 607 -10.20 -12.22 28.84
CA VAL A 607 -11.32 -11.28 28.67
C VAL A 607 -12.07 -11.06 30.00
N ARG A 608 -12.19 -12.11 30.83
CA ARG A 608 -12.88 -12.05 32.13
C ARG A 608 -12.13 -11.18 33.16
N TYR A 609 -10.79 -11.18 33.14
CA TYR A 609 -9.98 -10.30 34.01
C TYR A 609 -10.14 -8.80 33.71
N VAL A 610 -10.50 -8.43 32.47
CA VAL A 610 -10.80 -7.03 32.10
C VAL A 610 -12.25 -6.66 32.47
N GLY A 611 -13.15 -7.63 32.60
CA GLY A 611 -14.56 -7.42 32.92
C GLY A 611 -14.90 -7.42 34.42
N ILE A 612 -14.12 -8.09 35.27
CA ILE A 612 -14.40 -8.18 36.72
C ILE A 612 -13.63 -7.09 37.48
N SER A 613 -14.10 -5.85 37.36
CA SER A 613 -13.82 -4.77 38.31
C SER A 613 -15.09 -4.18 38.95
N SER A 614 -16.26 -4.73 38.65
CA SER A 614 -17.56 -4.20 39.11
C SER A 614 -18.64 -5.29 39.23
N ALA A 615 -18.68 -5.98 40.37
CA ALA A 615 -19.90 -6.54 40.99
C ALA A 615 -19.58 -7.09 42.39
N ASN A 616 -20.43 -6.82 43.38
CA ASN A 616 -20.35 -7.41 44.72
C ASN A 616 -21.24 -8.66 44.84
N SER A 617 -20.71 -9.70 45.50
CA SER A 617 -21.35 -10.69 46.41
C SER A 617 -22.72 -11.34 46.12
N THR A 618 -22.82 -12.63 46.50
CA THR A 618 -24.03 -13.48 46.73
C THR A 618 -24.92 -13.76 45.50
N GLU A 619 -25.21 -14.99 45.07
CA GLU A 619 -25.62 -16.21 45.80
C GLU A 619 -25.15 -17.52 45.12
N LEU A 620 -25.32 -18.66 45.81
CA LEU A 620 -24.89 -20.00 45.39
C LEU A 620 -26.05 -20.80 44.77
N HIS A 621 -26.01 -21.05 43.46
CA HIS A 621 -26.84 -22.06 42.78
C HIS A 621 -25.96 -23.12 42.10
N CYS A 622 -26.20 -24.39 42.42
CA CYS A 622 -25.51 -25.54 41.82
C CYS A 622 -25.91 -25.74 40.35
N PHE A 623 -25.20 -25.05 39.45
CA PHE A 623 -25.02 -25.49 38.06
C PHE A 623 -23.72 -26.31 37.97
N PRO A 624 -23.59 -27.29 37.06
CA PRO A 624 -22.29 -27.90 36.77
C PRO A 624 -21.32 -26.80 36.35
N THR A 625 -20.20 -26.67 37.06
CA THR A 625 -19.30 -25.52 36.92
C THR A 625 -18.49 -25.60 35.62
N GLU A 626 -18.13 -24.43 35.07
CA GLU A 626 -17.26 -24.29 33.88
C GLU A 626 -15.87 -24.95 34.06
N GLU A 627 -15.55 -25.46 35.26
CA GLU A 627 -14.30 -26.13 35.61
C GLU A 627 -14.13 -27.46 34.88
N GLN A 628 -15.22 -28.21 34.62
CA GLN A 628 -15.15 -29.49 33.88
C GLN A 628 -14.63 -29.31 32.45
N CYS A 629 -14.88 -28.16 31.83
CA CYS A 629 -14.39 -27.82 30.49
C CYS A 629 -12.90 -27.38 30.47
N MET A 630 -12.24 -27.35 31.62
CA MET A 630 -10.86 -26.88 31.79
C MET A 630 -9.94 -27.99 32.32
N GLU A 631 -10.49 -29.18 32.61
CA GLU A 631 -9.80 -30.33 33.16
C GLU A 631 -9.28 -31.23 32.03
N TYR A 632 -7.97 -31.20 31.79
CA TYR A 632 -7.30 -31.98 30.75
C TYR A 632 -6.04 -32.62 31.32
N GLU A 633 -6.18 -33.84 31.83
CA GLU A 633 -5.07 -34.69 32.25
C GLU A 633 -4.79 -35.77 31.20
N PRO A 634 -3.83 -35.59 30.28
CA PRO A 634 -3.49 -36.59 29.25
C PRO A 634 -2.69 -37.79 29.78
N ASN A 635 -2.74 -38.07 31.09
CA ASN A 635 -1.87 -39.05 31.76
C ASN A 635 -2.53 -40.43 31.90
N PRO A 636 -2.12 -41.46 31.14
CA PRO A 636 -2.54 -42.83 31.39
C PRO A 636 -1.85 -43.38 32.65
N GLN A 637 -2.61 -43.61 33.71
CA GLN A 637 -2.10 -44.26 34.92
C GLN A 637 -1.76 -45.74 34.64
N GLY A 638 -0.51 -46.06 34.28
CA GLY A 638 -0.11 -47.45 34.07
C GLY A 638 1.30 -47.69 33.53
N LEU A 639 1.66 -48.97 33.42
CA LEU A 639 2.89 -49.44 32.78
C LEU A 639 2.64 -49.61 31.26
N VAL A 640 3.01 -48.60 30.47
CA VAL A 640 2.76 -48.58 29.01
C VAL A 640 3.69 -49.57 28.28
N VAL A 641 3.15 -50.32 27.31
CA VAL A 641 3.94 -51.30 26.53
C VAL A 641 4.79 -50.58 25.49
N PHE A 642 6.01 -51.06 25.22
CA PHE A 642 6.91 -50.45 24.23
C PHE A 642 6.28 -50.29 22.82
N PHE A 643 5.32 -51.15 22.47
CA PHE A 643 4.56 -51.05 21.22
C PHE A 643 3.67 -49.80 21.18
N ASP A 644 3.01 -49.47 22.28
CA ASP A 644 2.13 -48.31 22.39
C ASP A 644 2.92 -47.00 22.30
N LEU A 645 4.16 -46.98 22.80
CA LEU A 645 5.09 -45.86 22.61
C LEU A 645 5.36 -45.56 21.12
N ILE A 646 5.43 -46.59 20.27
CA ILE A 646 5.60 -46.42 18.81
C ILE A 646 4.29 -45.91 18.19
N LEU A 647 3.14 -46.39 18.65
CA LEU A 647 1.84 -45.88 18.19
C LEU A 647 1.65 -44.41 18.56
N ASP A 648 1.94 -44.02 19.80
CA ASP A 648 1.90 -42.63 20.29
C ASP A 648 2.81 -41.68 19.49
N ILE A 649 4.00 -42.16 19.06
CA ILE A 649 4.88 -41.39 18.17
C ILE A 649 4.24 -41.18 16.78
N LEU A 650 3.49 -42.16 16.28
CA LEU A 650 2.85 -42.07 14.96
C LEU A 650 1.58 -41.21 15.01
N SER A 651 0.67 -41.45 15.96
CA SER A 651 -0.56 -40.67 16.14
C SER A 651 -0.31 -39.24 16.67
N GLY A 652 0.72 -39.06 17.49
CA GLY A 652 0.92 -37.86 18.31
C GLY A 652 0.09 -37.84 19.59
N THR A 653 -0.35 -39.01 20.08
CA THR A 653 -1.18 -39.17 21.30
C THR A 653 -0.35 -39.54 22.53
N GLY A 654 -1.03 -39.72 23.66
CA GLY A 654 -0.44 -40.30 24.88
C GLY A 654 0.74 -39.49 25.39
N PHE A 655 1.93 -40.10 25.51
CA PHE A 655 3.09 -39.39 26.08
C PHE A 655 3.50 -38.13 25.28
N MET A 656 3.16 -38.07 23.98
CA MET A 656 3.47 -36.92 23.12
C MET A 656 2.61 -35.70 23.45
N GLU A 657 1.39 -35.88 23.99
CA GLU A 657 0.50 -34.81 24.45
C GLU A 657 1.08 -34.08 25.67
N TYR A 658 1.84 -34.79 26.52
CA TYR A 658 2.58 -34.23 27.65
C TYR A 658 3.94 -33.61 27.26
N SER A 659 4.16 -33.28 25.98
CA SER A 659 5.38 -32.62 25.52
C SER A 659 5.12 -31.18 25.06
N PHE A 660 6.17 -30.35 25.10
CA PHE A 660 6.17 -28.98 24.54
C PHE A 660 5.71 -28.90 23.06
N MET A 661 5.60 -30.04 22.36
CA MET A 661 5.19 -30.11 20.96
C MET A 661 3.77 -29.61 20.72
N PHE A 662 2.84 -29.77 21.67
CA PHE A 662 1.42 -29.41 21.51
C PHE A 662 0.96 -28.31 22.47
N TYR A 663 -0.13 -27.63 22.08
CA TYR A 663 -0.74 -26.53 22.85
C TYR A 663 -1.20 -26.92 24.27
N GLY A 664 -1.66 -28.17 24.45
CA GLY A 664 -2.17 -28.69 25.72
C GLY A 664 -1.15 -28.69 26.87
N TYR A 665 0.14 -28.81 26.57
CA TYR A 665 1.21 -28.82 27.58
C TYR A 665 1.37 -27.49 28.34
N TYR A 666 1.05 -26.37 27.71
CA TYR A 666 1.34 -25.05 28.29
C TYR A 666 0.28 -24.66 29.34
N ASN A 667 0.67 -24.57 30.61
CA ASN A 667 -0.26 -24.28 31.72
C ASN A 667 -1.08 -22.99 31.54
N ASN A 668 -2.29 -23.03 32.11
CA ASN A 668 -3.26 -21.91 32.13
C ASN A 668 -3.07 -20.97 33.33
N THR A 669 -2.03 -21.18 34.12
CA THR A 669 -1.77 -20.48 35.39
C THR A 669 -0.87 -19.26 35.21
N LEU A 670 -0.99 -18.31 36.14
CA LEU A 670 0.04 -17.32 36.39
C LEU A 670 1.19 -18.04 37.10
N VAL A 671 2.42 -17.86 36.62
CA VAL A 671 3.61 -18.22 37.39
C VAL A 671 3.92 -17.02 38.27
N GLU A 672 3.60 -17.13 39.55
CA GLU A 672 3.90 -16.13 40.57
C GLU A 672 5.15 -16.57 41.33
N ASP A 673 6.23 -15.80 41.17
CA ASP A 673 7.41 -15.83 42.01
C ASP A 673 7.43 -14.52 42.85
N GLU A 674 8.15 -14.46 43.97
CA GLU A 674 7.89 -13.47 45.04
C GLU A 674 7.99 -11.99 44.64
N ASN A 675 8.51 -11.67 43.45
CA ASN A 675 8.50 -10.31 42.88
C ASN A 675 8.05 -10.24 41.39
N PHE A 676 7.55 -11.32 40.78
CA PHE A 676 7.22 -11.35 39.36
C PHE A 676 6.05 -12.28 39.02
N SER A 677 5.01 -11.73 38.37
CA SER A 677 3.88 -12.48 37.83
C SER A 677 3.99 -12.65 36.31
N TYR A 678 4.17 -13.89 35.85
CA TYR A 678 4.27 -14.21 34.42
C TYR A 678 3.01 -14.90 33.92
N ASN A 679 2.29 -14.24 33.01
CA ASN A 679 1.09 -14.77 32.38
C ASN A 679 1.45 -15.60 31.13
N VAL A 680 1.55 -16.92 31.29
CA VAL A 680 1.92 -17.87 30.23
C VAL A 680 0.99 -17.78 29.00
N PRO A 681 -0.36 -17.75 29.13
CA PRO A 681 -1.27 -17.55 27.99
C PRO A 681 -1.00 -16.29 27.16
N ILE A 682 -0.81 -15.13 27.81
CA ILE A 682 -0.58 -13.86 27.12
C ILE A 682 0.79 -13.85 26.43
N ALA A 683 1.83 -14.39 27.09
CA ALA A 683 3.16 -14.50 26.51
C ALA A 683 3.19 -15.43 25.29
N TYR A 684 2.43 -16.53 25.32
CA TYR A 684 2.27 -17.45 24.18
C TYR A 684 1.63 -16.73 22.98
N LEU A 685 0.54 -15.98 23.21
CA LEU A 685 -0.15 -15.22 22.17
C LEU A 685 0.75 -14.15 21.53
N PHE A 686 1.45 -13.34 22.34
CA PHE A 686 2.39 -12.34 21.81
C PHE A 686 3.56 -12.97 21.05
N THR A 687 4.07 -14.13 21.51
CA THR A 687 5.12 -14.87 20.81
C THR A 687 4.64 -15.35 19.44
N ALA A 688 3.42 -15.89 19.35
CA ALA A 688 2.82 -16.30 18.08
C ALA A 688 2.60 -15.11 17.12
N ILE A 689 2.07 -13.98 17.60
CA ILE A 689 1.89 -12.76 16.81
C ILE A 689 3.23 -12.24 16.27
N PHE A 690 4.25 -12.17 17.14
CA PHE A 690 5.60 -11.76 16.74
C PHE A 690 6.21 -12.70 15.69
N TYR A 691 6.08 -14.02 15.88
CA TYR A 691 6.54 -15.04 14.93
C TYR A 691 5.92 -14.84 13.54
N PHE A 692 4.59 -14.77 13.44
CA PHE A 692 3.91 -14.58 12.15
C PHE A 692 4.26 -13.23 11.50
N ALA A 693 4.32 -12.15 12.27
CA ALA A 693 4.71 -10.83 11.77
C ALA A 693 6.16 -10.81 11.24
N PHE A 694 7.10 -11.43 11.95
CA PHE A 694 8.49 -11.57 11.53
C PHE A 694 8.61 -12.40 10.24
N CYS A 695 7.93 -13.55 10.17
CA CYS A 695 7.86 -14.37 8.97
C CYS A 695 7.31 -13.58 7.76
N LEU A 696 6.22 -12.84 7.94
CA LEU A 696 5.62 -12.00 6.91
C LEU A 696 6.59 -10.92 6.39
N ILE A 697 7.27 -10.20 7.30
CA ILE A 697 8.29 -9.18 6.93
C ILE A 697 9.43 -9.81 6.14
N CYS A 698 9.92 -10.98 6.56
CA CYS A 698 10.96 -11.72 5.85
C CYS A 698 10.51 -12.17 4.45
N VAL A 699 9.29 -12.68 4.31
CA VAL A 699 8.70 -13.06 3.02
C VAL A 699 8.58 -11.86 2.09
N ILE A 700 7.99 -10.75 2.55
CA ILE A 700 7.84 -9.50 1.77
C ILE A 700 9.21 -8.98 1.31
N LYS A 701 10.22 -8.95 2.20
CA LYS A 701 11.58 -8.50 1.86
C LYS A 701 12.23 -9.38 0.78
N ARG A 702 12.03 -10.70 0.82
CA ARG A 702 12.55 -11.62 -0.21
C ARG A 702 11.77 -11.51 -1.51
N MET A 703 10.44 -11.47 -1.47
CA MET A 703 9.58 -11.27 -2.63
C MET A 703 9.89 -9.95 -3.34
N GLY A 704 10.11 -8.85 -2.61
CA GLY A 704 10.49 -7.56 -3.18
C GLY A 704 11.86 -7.58 -3.88
N THR A 705 12.76 -8.51 -3.53
CA THR A 705 14.02 -8.73 -4.27
C THR A 705 13.82 -9.65 -5.46
N ALA A 706 13.08 -10.76 -5.31
CA ALA A 706 12.75 -11.67 -6.40
C ALA A 706 11.96 -10.98 -7.53
N ALA A 707 10.97 -10.14 -7.19
CA ALA A 707 10.22 -9.33 -8.13
C ALA A 707 11.10 -8.28 -8.83
N ARG A 708 12.10 -7.70 -8.13
CA ARG A 708 13.07 -6.80 -8.76
C ARG A 708 13.94 -7.52 -9.80
N VAL A 709 14.37 -8.75 -9.52
CA VAL A 709 15.11 -9.57 -10.51
C VAL A 709 14.19 -9.99 -11.66
N ALA A 710 13.00 -10.54 -11.38
CA ALA A 710 12.05 -10.99 -12.39
C ALA A 710 11.57 -9.86 -13.33
N VAL A 711 11.42 -8.64 -12.83
CA VAL A 711 11.10 -7.46 -13.67
C VAL A 711 12.33 -6.94 -14.42
N ALA A 712 13.54 -7.10 -13.89
CA ALA A 712 14.77 -6.76 -14.60
C ALA A 712 15.07 -7.74 -15.75
N THR A 713 14.80 -9.03 -15.57
CA THR A 713 14.98 -10.06 -16.62
C THR A 713 13.79 -10.14 -17.58
N GLY A 714 12.56 -9.93 -17.10
CA GLY A 714 11.32 -9.98 -17.88
C GLY A 714 11.09 -8.81 -18.84
N GLY A 715 11.99 -7.81 -18.88
CA GLY A 715 11.92 -6.69 -19.83
C GLY A 715 12.30 -7.04 -21.28
N SER A 716 12.73 -8.28 -21.56
CA SER A 716 13.19 -8.73 -22.87
C SER A 716 12.12 -9.53 -23.65
N THR A 717 10.94 -8.94 -23.87
CA THR A 717 9.86 -9.53 -24.70
C THR A 717 10.13 -9.50 -26.21
N VAL A 718 11.39 -9.44 -26.63
CA VAL A 718 11.85 -9.65 -28.00
C VAL A 718 12.98 -10.67 -27.94
N GLY A 719 12.85 -11.77 -28.70
CA GLY A 719 13.73 -12.93 -28.63
C GLY A 719 15.17 -12.59 -29.01
N ASN A 720 15.99 -12.27 -28.01
CA ASN A 720 17.41 -11.99 -28.18
C ASN A 720 18.19 -13.32 -28.25
N TYR A 721 17.88 -14.14 -29.25
CA TYR A 721 18.54 -15.42 -29.54
C TYR A 721 20.06 -15.22 -29.67
N SER A 722 20.47 -14.09 -30.25
CA SER A 722 21.84 -13.56 -30.25
C SER A 722 22.45 -13.53 -28.85
N MET A 723 21.78 -12.96 -27.85
CA MET A 723 22.26 -12.89 -26.48
C MET A 723 22.41 -14.30 -25.87
N ILE A 724 21.43 -15.19 -26.07
CA ILE A 724 21.54 -16.59 -25.59
C ILE A 724 22.74 -17.30 -26.23
N VAL A 725 22.97 -17.10 -27.53
CA VAL A 725 24.06 -17.73 -28.29
C VAL A 725 25.43 -17.10 -28.01
N PHE A 726 25.53 -15.80 -27.75
CA PHE A 726 26.81 -15.10 -27.53
C PHE A 726 27.19 -14.91 -26.06
N THR A 727 26.23 -14.86 -25.13
CA THR A 727 26.48 -14.68 -23.69
C THR A 727 26.13 -15.91 -22.83
N GLY A 728 25.65 -17.00 -23.44
CA GLY A 728 25.32 -18.25 -22.74
C GLY A 728 26.53 -19.15 -22.39
N TRP A 729 27.73 -18.77 -22.83
CA TRP A 729 28.98 -19.53 -22.64
C TRP A 729 29.44 -19.48 -21.18
N ASP A 730 30.14 -20.52 -20.75
CA ASP A 730 30.57 -20.69 -19.36
C ASP A 730 31.95 -21.34 -19.33
N TYR A 731 32.96 -20.47 -19.20
CA TYR A 731 34.37 -20.86 -19.23
C TYR A 731 34.82 -21.64 -17.97
N GLY A 732 33.96 -21.76 -16.95
CA GLY A 732 34.22 -22.55 -15.73
C GLY A 732 33.87 -24.04 -15.86
N CYS A 733 33.31 -24.48 -17.00
CA CYS A 733 32.89 -25.87 -17.21
C CYS A 733 34.09 -26.82 -17.41
N LEU A 734 34.61 -27.38 -16.31
CA LEU A 734 35.64 -28.41 -16.33
C LEU A 734 35.04 -29.81 -16.56
N GLY A 735 35.36 -30.41 -17.71
CA GLY A 735 35.12 -31.82 -18.02
C GLY A 735 33.91 -32.10 -18.94
N ASP A 736 34.10 -33.09 -19.82
CA ASP A 736 33.18 -33.54 -20.88
C ASP A 736 31.69 -33.60 -20.50
N ARG A 737 31.39 -34.16 -19.33
CA ARG A 737 30.01 -34.34 -18.86
C ARG A 737 29.36 -33.00 -18.56
N ALA A 738 30.08 -32.06 -17.95
CA ALA A 738 29.59 -30.72 -17.65
C ALA A 738 29.38 -29.89 -18.93
N THR A 739 30.33 -29.94 -19.87
CA THR A 739 30.25 -29.23 -21.15
C THR A 739 29.07 -29.73 -21.99
N LYS A 740 28.92 -31.05 -22.19
CA LYS A 740 27.77 -31.65 -22.86
C LYS A 740 26.44 -31.30 -22.16
N LEU A 741 26.44 -31.17 -20.84
CA LEU A 741 25.28 -30.76 -20.04
C LEU A 741 24.94 -29.27 -20.15
N LYS A 742 25.91 -28.37 -20.37
CA LYS A 742 25.67 -26.94 -20.64
C LYS A 742 25.17 -26.76 -22.08
N GLN A 743 25.81 -27.44 -23.04
CA GLN A 743 25.40 -27.46 -24.46
C GLN A 743 23.93 -27.91 -24.61
N LYS A 744 23.54 -29.04 -24.02
CA LYS A 744 22.13 -29.49 -24.01
C LYS A 744 21.19 -28.49 -23.34
N SER A 745 21.63 -27.78 -22.30
CA SER A 745 20.80 -26.77 -21.62
C SER A 745 20.51 -25.55 -22.51
N ILE A 746 21.49 -25.12 -23.31
CA ILE A 746 21.31 -24.02 -24.27
C ILE A 746 20.42 -24.47 -25.43
N LEU A 747 20.67 -25.69 -25.95
CA LEU A 747 19.85 -26.32 -26.99
C LEU A 747 18.37 -26.37 -26.60
N TYR A 748 18.05 -26.93 -25.43
CA TYR A 748 16.66 -27.04 -24.98
C TYR A 748 16.00 -25.68 -24.73
N ARG A 749 16.75 -24.67 -24.25
CA ARG A 749 16.22 -23.32 -24.09
C ARG A 749 15.82 -22.71 -25.43
N LEU A 750 16.72 -22.75 -26.42
CA LEU A 750 16.44 -22.27 -27.77
C LEU A 750 15.29 -23.06 -28.44
N GLN A 751 15.24 -24.38 -28.23
CA GLN A 751 14.15 -25.22 -28.73
C GLN A 751 12.80 -24.81 -28.15
N VAL A 752 12.68 -24.62 -26.83
CA VAL A 752 11.43 -24.20 -26.18
C VAL A 752 10.99 -22.82 -26.64
N ASP A 753 11.92 -21.85 -26.75
CA ASP A 753 11.61 -20.50 -27.24
C ASP A 753 11.12 -20.51 -28.70
N LEU A 754 11.74 -21.32 -29.57
CA LEU A 754 11.32 -21.51 -30.97
C LEU A 754 10.00 -22.27 -31.11
N GLU A 755 9.77 -23.29 -30.29
CA GLU A 755 8.48 -24.00 -30.23
C GLU A 755 7.36 -23.07 -29.76
N GLU A 756 7.60 -22.19 -28.78
CA GLU A 756 6.61 -21.21 -28.33
C GLU A 756 6.27 -20.19 -29.43
N GLU A 757 7.27 -19.66 -30.16
CA GLU A 757 7.02 -18.82 -31.34
C GLU A 757 6.24 -19.56 -32.44
N SER A 758 6.63 -20.79 -32.75
CA SER A 758 5.97 -21.62 -33.76
C SER A 758 4.50 -21.87 -33.39
N ARG A 759 4.22 -22.21 -32.12
CA ARG A 759 2.85 -22.36 -31.60
C ARG A 759 2.06 -21.04 -31.65
N LYS A 760 2.67 -19.89 -31.35
CA LYS A 760 2.01 -18.57 -31.49
C LYS A 760 1.67 -18.26 -32.95
N LYS A 761 2.58 -18.56 -33.89
CA LYS A 761 2.33 -18.41 -35.35
C LYS A 761 1.20 -19.34 -35.81
N GLN A 762 1.19 -20.61 -35.40
CA GLN A 762 0.12 -21.57 -35.67
C GLN A 762 -1.23 -21.10 -35.10
N ALA A 763 -1.28 -20.68 -33.83
CA ALA A 763 -2.51 -20.19 -33.20
C ALA A 763 -3.07 -18.93 -33.88
N ALA A 764 -2.20 -18.05 -34.37
CA ALA A 764 -2.57 -16.87 -35.14
C ALA A 764 -3.01 -17.17 -36.59
N ALA A 765 -2.80 -18.40 -37.08
CA ALA A 765 -3.24 -18.89 -38.39
C ALA A 765 -4.53 -19.75 -38.34
N LEU A 766 -5.05 -20.08 -37.15
CA LEU A 766 -6.29 -20.84 -37.00
C LEU A 766 -7.50 -20.07 -37.53
N THR A 767 -8.35 -20.79 -38.28
CA THR A 767 -9.65 -20.29 -38.76
C THR A 767 -10.63 -20.05 -37.62
N THR A 768 -11.66 -19.23 -37.85
CA THR A 768 -12.68 -18.88 -36.84
C THR A 768 -13.39 -20.13 -36.30
N TRP A 769 -13.72 -21.09 -37.17
CA TRP A 769 -14.35 -22.37 -36.77
C TRP A 769 -13.41 -23.23 -35.90
N GLN A 770 -12.14 -23.38 -36.29
CA GLN A 770 -11.16 -24.11 -35.49
C GLN A 770 -10.91 -23.45 -34.12
N LYS A 771 -11.00 -22.12 -34.03
CA LYS A 771 -10.95 -21.40 -32.77
C LYS A 771 -12.16 -21.74 -31.90
N VAL A 772 -13.38 -21.68 -32.44
CA VAL A 772 -14.60 -22.08 -31.70
C VAL A 772 -14.43 -23.48 -31.11
N VAL A 773 -14.07 -24.47 -31.94
CA VAL A 773 -13.85 -25.86 -31.49
C VAL A 773 -12.81 -25.95 -30.37
N LEU A 774 -11.66 -25.26 -30.50
CA LEU A 774 -10.60 -25.22 -29.49
C LEU A 774 -11.02 -24.54 -28.18
N TYR A 775 -11.84 -23.49 -28.24
CA TYR A 775 -12.35 -22.84 -27.04
C TYR A 775 -13.44 -23.69 -26.36
N THR A 776 -14.34 -24.33 -27.11
CA THR A 776 -15.30 -25.30 -26.52
C THR A 776 -14.60 -26.50 -25.90
N SER A 777 -13.53 -27.04 -26.51
CA SER A 777 -12.79 -28.15 -25.90
C SER A 777 -12.07 -27.71 -24.61
N ARG A 778 -11.52 -26.50 -24.56
CA ARG A 778 -10.95 -25.94 -23.32
C ARG A 778 -11.99 -25.73 -22.22
N VAL A 779 -13.19 -25.25 -22.56
CA VAL A 779 -14.29 -25.09 -21.59
C VAL A 779 -14.74 -26.45 -21.04
N LEU A 780 -14.92 -27.45 -21.91
CA LEU A 780 -15.24 -28.82 -21.49
C LEU A 780 -14.16 -29.42 -20.58
N MET A 781 -12.89 -29.27 -20.95
CA MET A 781 -11.76 -29.79 -20.19
C MET A 781 -11.55 -29.04 -18.86
N PHE A 782 -11.91 -27.76 -18.79
CA PHE A 782 -11.96 -27.01 -17.53
C PHE A 782 -13.01 -27.58 -16.57
N PHE A 783 -14.22 -27.86 -17.05
CA PHE A 783 -15.26 -28.51 -16.23
C PHE A 783 -14.86 -29.93 -15.80
N LEU A 784 -14.20 -30.70 -16.67
CA LEU A 784 -13.67 -32.02 -16.31
C LEU A 784 -12.61 -31.92 -15.21
N ALA A 785 -11.67 -30.98 -15.31
CA ALA A 785 -10.67 -30.74 -14.27
C ALA A 785 -11.31 -30.30 -12.94
N LEU A 786 -12.34 -29.45 -12.99
CA LEU A 786 -13.11 -29.03 -11.81
C LEU A 786 -13.85 -30.22 -11.17
N GLY A 787 -14.43 -31.10 -11.98
CA GLY A 787 -15.08 -32.34 -11.52
C GLY A 787 -14.12 -33.30 -10.81
N LEU A 788 -12.91 -33.50 -11.33
CA LEU A 788 -11.86 -34.29 -10.66
C LEU A 788 -11.46 -33.71 -9.31
N ILE A 789 -11.35 -32.38 -9.24
CA ILE A 789 -11.03 -31.65 -8.01
C ILE A 789 -12.17 -31.77 -6.98
N ALA A 790 -13.42 -31.60 -7.40
CA ALA A 790 -14.60 -31.78 -6.55
C ALA A 790 -14.75 -33.22 -6.03
N ALA A 791 -14.48 -34.22 -6.87
CA ALA A 791 -14.49 -35.63 -6.47
C ALA A 791 -13.41 -35.94 -5.42
N ALA A 792 -12.21 -35.33 -5.54
CA ALA A 792 -11.18 -35.44 -4.52
C ALA A 792 -11.62 -34.81 -3.18
N PHE A 793 -12.27 -33.64 -3.20
CA PHE A 793 -12.79 -33.01 -1.98
C PHE A 793 -13.90 -33.83 -1.31
N TYR A 794 -14.83 -34.40 -2.09
CA TYR A 794 -15.85 -35.31 -1.56
C TYR A 794 -15.22 -36.57 -0.94
N GLY A 795 -14.19 -37.13 -1.59
CA GLY A 795 -13.42 -38.24 -1.02
C GLY A 795 -12.75 -37.89 0.30
N ILE A 796 -12.16 -36.70 0.43
CA ILE A 796 -11.58 -36.21 1.70
C ILE A 796 -12.67 -36.02 2.76
N PHE A 797 -13.79 -35.40 2.42
CA PHE A 797 -14.92 -35.20 3.35
C PHE A 797 -15.44 -36.53 3.93
N VAL A 798 -15.67 -37.52 3.06
CA VAL A 798 -16.11 -38.86 3.48
C VAL A 798 -15.04 -39.55 4.31
N ALA A 799 -13.76 -39.46 3.92
CA ALA A 799 -12.65 -40.06 4.64
C ALA A 799 -12.46 -39.46 6.06
N THR A 800 -12.54 -38.14 6.21
CA THR A 800 -12.48 -37.48 7.52
C THR A 800 -13.67 -37.85 8.39
N THR A 801 -14.88 -37.84 7.84
CA THR A 801 -16.09 -38.21 8.59
C THR A 801 -15.99 -39.66 9.08
N PHE A 802 -15.61 -40.59 8.19
CA PHE A 802 -15.44 -42.01 8.54
C PHE A 802 -14.34 -42.24 9.58
N SER A 803 -13.18 -41.59 9.40
CA SER A 803 -12.04 -41.63 10.33
C SER A 803 -12.46 -41.26 11.76
N GLN A 804 -13.21 -40.16 11.91
CA GLN A 804 -13.62 -39.61 13.20
C GLN A 804 -14.81 -40.36 13.82
N THR A 805 -15.59 -41.10 13.02
CA THR A 805 -16.65 -42.01 13.53
C THR A 805 -16.06 -43.36 14.02
N LYS A 806 -14.79 -43.64 13.73
CA LYS A 806 -14.11 -44.92 14.00
C LYS A 806 -12.83 -44.78 14.84
N SER A 807 -12.64 -43.63 15.48
CA SER A 807 -11.43 -43.33 16.27
C SER A 807 -11.27 -44.12 17.57
N GLU A 808 -12.33 -44.81 18.05
CA GLU A 808 -12.29 -45.61 19.29
C GLU A 808 -11.74 -47.03 19.11
N GLU A 809 -11.56 -47.53 17.88
CA GLU A 809 -11.05 -48.89 17.67
C GLU A 809 -9.54 -48.99 17.96
N GLN A 810 -9.16 -49.84 18.92
CA GLN A 810 -7.77 -49.96 19.39
C GLN A 810 -6.88 -50.77 18.43
N GLY A 811 -5.59 -50.41 18.36
CA GLY A 811 -4.55 -51.14 17.63
C GLY A 811 -4.34 -50.67 16.17
N PHE A 812 -3.75 -51.54 15.34
CA PHE A 812 -3.33 -51.18 13.98
C PHE A 812 -4.49 -50.75 13.05
N LEU A 813 -5.70 -51.26 13.29
CA LEU A 813 -6.88 -50.89 12.51
C LEU A 813 -7.31 -49.44 12.80
N GLY A 814 -7.29 -49.03 14.07
CA GLY A 814 -7.52 -47.64 14.49
C GLY A 814 -6.52 -46.67 13.89
N LEU A 815 -5.22 -47.00 13.94
CA LEU A 815 -4.17 -46.19 13.33
C LEU A 815 -4.39 -46.02 11.81
N PHE A 816 -4.85 -47.08 11.11
CA PHE A 816 -5.19 -46.98 9.69
C PHE A 816 -6.38 -46.04 9.43
N PHE A 817 -7.43 -46.10 10.26
CA PHE A 817 -8.57 -45.18 10.16
C PHE A 817 -8.18 -43.74 10.50
N GLU A 818 -7.31 -43.52 11.50
CA GLU A 818 -6.81 -42.19 11.86
C GLU A 818 -5.94 -41.56 10.76
N TYR A 819 -5.18 -42.37 10.02
CA TYR A 819 -4.39 -41.93 8.87
C TYR A 819 -5.19 -41.83 7.56
N LEU A 820 -6.42 -42.32 7.49
CA LEU A 820 -7.25 -42.36 6.28
C LEU A 820 -7.39 -40.99 5.58
N PRO A 821 -7.61 -39.84 6.27
CA PRO A 821 -7.67 -38.55 5.61
C PRO A 821 -6.33 -38.15 4.99
N SER A 822 -5.22 -38.41 5.70
CA SER A 822 -3.86 -38.16 5.22
C SER A 822 -3.51 -38.99 3.98
N ILE A 823 -3.95 -40.26 3.94
CA ILE A 823 -3.81 -41.15 2.79
C ILE A 823 -4.59 -40.59 1.60
N VAL A 824 -5.88 -40.29 1.76
CA VAL A 824 -6.73 -39.79 0.66
C VAL A 824 -6.26 -38.44 0.13
N ILE A 825 -5.85 -37.50 0.99
CA ILE A 825 -5.23 -36.23 0.59
C ILE A 825 -3.97 -36.46 -0.24
N THR A 826 -3.10 -37.39 0.18
CA THR A 826 -1.83 -37.66 -0.50
C THR A 826 -2.04 -38.34 -1.86
N THR A 827 -2.95 -39.32 -1.92
CA THR A 827 -3.35 -39.98 -3.17
C THR A 827 -4.00 -38.99 -4.14
N GLY A 828 -4.90 -38.13 -3.68
CA GLY A 828 -5.50 -37.07 -4.50
C GLY A 828 -4.44 -36.10 -5.06
N ASN A 829 -3.51 -35.66 -4.20
CA ASN A 829 -2.39 -34.78 -4.55
C ASN A 829 -1.34 -35.40 -5.49
N PHE A 830 -1.42 -36.70 -5.77
CA PHE A 830 -0.62 -37.43 -6.75
C PHE A 830 -1.42 -37.72 -8.04
N VAL A 831 -2.63 -38.28 -7.91
CA VAL A 831 -3.45 -38.74 -9.04
C VAL A 831 -4.07 -37.58 -9.82
N VAL A 832 -4.63 -36.56 -9.15
CA VAL A 832 -5.33 -35.47 -9.84
C VAL A 832 -4.38 -34.65 -10.74
N PRO A 833 -3.14 -34.29 -10.32
CA PRO A 833 -2.17 -33.67 -11.22
C PRO A 833 -1.84 -34.52 -12.46
N LEU A 834 -1.66 -35.84 -12.32
CA LEU A 834 -1.39 -36.73 -13.46
C LEU A 834 -2.53 -36.75 -14.48
N LEU A 835 -3.78 -36.72 -14.01
CA LEU A 835 -4.97 -36.57 -14.88
C LEU A 835 -5.04 -35.17 -15.50
N CYS A 836 -4.69 -34.12 -14.75
CA CYS A 836 -4.61 -32.75 -15.27
C CYS A 836 -3.54 -32.57 -16.35
N ASP A 837 -2.44 -33.31 -16.29
CA ASP A 837 -1.40 -33.31 -17.34
C ASP A 837 -1.93 -33.96 -18.63
N GLN A 838 -2.71 -35.04 -18.54
CA GLN A 838 -3.41 -35.60 -19.72
C GLN A 838 -4.44 -34.61 -20.30
N ILE A 839 -5.15 -33.90 -19.43
CA ILE A 839 -6.08 -32.84 -19.83
C ILE A 839 -5.35 -31.74 -20.61
N ALA A 840 -4.18 -31.31 -20.14
CA ALA A 840 -3.41 -30.25 -20.78
C ALA A 840 -2.93 -30.58 -22.21
N LEU A 841 -2.69 -31.86 -22.52
CA LEU A 841 -2.40 -32.33 -23.89
C LEU A 841 -3.55 -32.04 -24.86
N VAL A 842 -4.80 -32.15 -24.38
CA VAL A 842 -6.02 -31.90 -25.16
C VAL A 842 -6.32 -30.39 -25.26
N GLU A 843 -6.03 -29.61 -24.22
CA GLU A 843 -6.26 -28.16 -24.19
C GLU A 843 -5.33 -27.37 -25.13
N ARG A 844 -4.21 -27.97 -25.56
CA ARG A 844 -3.23 -27.40 -26.53
C ARG A 844 -2.82 -25.96 -26.16
N TYR A 845 -2.43 -25.73 -24.91
CA TYR A 845 -1.81 -24.48 -24.48
C TYR A 845 -0.36 -24.36 -24.98
N THR A 846 0.23 -23.16 -24.89
CA THR A 846 1.68 -22.99 -25.07
C THR A 846 2.43 -23.67 -23.92
N PRO A 847 3.66 -24.20 -24.10
CA PRO A 847 4.38 -24.93 -23.05
C PRO A 847 4.47 -24.17 -21.72
N SER A 848 4.80 -22.88 -21.77
CA SER A 848 4.85 -21.99 -20.61
C SER A 848 3.50 -21.87 -19.88
N ASN A 849 2.39 -21.73 -20.63
CA ASN A 849 1.06 -21.64 -20.04
C ASN A 849 0.58 -22.98 -19.48
N THR A 850 0.93 -24.10 -20.13
CA THR A 850 0.67 -25.45 -19.62
C THR A 850 1.30 -25.66 -18.25
N VAL A 851 2.59 -25.32 -18.10
CA VAL A 851 3.31 -25.45 -16.81
C VAL A 851 2.69 -24.53 -15.74
N ILE A 852 2.33 -23.30 -16.08
CA ILE A 852 1.67 -22.37 -15.15
C ILE A 852 0.29 -22.90 -14.73
N LEU A 853 -0.53 -23.38 -15.65
CA LEU A 853 -1.87 -23.92 -15.36
C LEU A 853 -1.80 -25.22 -14.55
N ALA A 854 -0.87 -26.12 -14.85
CA ALA A 854 -0.64 -27.34 -14.07
C ALA A 854 -0.21 -27.01 -12.63
N LEU A 855 0.72 -26.05 -12.47
CA LEU A 855 1.12 -25.55 -11.15
C LEU A 855 -0.05 -24.91 -10.40
N LEU A 856 -0.84 -24.05 -11.04
CA LEU A 856 -2.00 -23.40 -10.42
C LEU A 856 -3.05 -24.43 -9.97
N ARG A 857 -3.40 -25.39 -10.83
CA ARG A 857 -4.32 -26.50 -10.50
C ARG A 857 -3.81 -27.32 -9.30
N ALA A 858 -2.53 -27.67 -9.30
CA ALA A 858 -1.93 -28.49 -8.25
C ALA A 858 -1.71 -27.73 -6.91
N VAL A 859 -1.44 -26.41 -6.95
CA VAL A 859 -1.48 -25.54 -5.76
C VAL A 859 -2.90 -25.44 -5.22
N PHE A 860 -3.88 -25.15 -6.07
CA PHE A 860 -5.28 -24.99 -5.68
C PHE A 860 -5.82 -26.25 -4.99
N LEU A 861 -5.61 -27.43 -5.60
CA LEU A 861 -5.96 -28.71 -5.02
C LEU A 861 -5.38 -28.88 -3.60
N ARG A 862 -4.07 -28.59 -3.42
CA ARG A 862 -3.38 -28.75 -2.13
C ARG A 862 -3.91 -27.80 -1.05
N LEU A 863 -4.14 -26.54 -1.40
CA LEU A 863 -4.67 -25.54 -0.47
C LEU A 863 -6.10 -25.87 -0.04
N VAL A 864 -6.97 -26.22 -1.00
CA VAL A 864 -8.37 -26.55 -0.68
C VAL A 864 -8.47 -27.91 0.01
N SER A 865 -7.62 -28.90 -0.27
CA SER A 865 -7.60 -30.17 0.47
C SER A 865 -7.31 -29.96 1.96
N LEU A 866 -6.35 -29.07 2.30
CA LEU A 866 -6.07 -28.68 3.68
C LEU A 866 -7.24 -27.88 4.28
N GLY A 867 -7.83 -26.97 3.51
CA GLY A 867 -9.01 -26.19 3.94
C GLY A 867 -10.24 -27.05 4.24
N VAL A 868 -10.51 -28.08 3.42
CA VAL A 868 -11.60 -29.05 3.63
C VAL A 868 -11.35 -29.85 4.91
N LEU A 869 -10.13 -30.35 5.14
CA LEU A 869 -9.80 -31.07 6.37
C LEU A 869 -10.05 -30.21 7.63
N LEU A 870 -9.55 -28.96 7.63
CA LEU A 870 -9.74 -28.03 8.73
C LEU A 870 -11.23 -27.66 8.92
N TYR A 871 -11.98 -27.48 7.83
CA TYR A 871 -13.43 -27.22 7.89
C TYR A 871 -14.21 -28.41 8.47
N THR A 872 -13.94 -29.64 8.00
CA THR A 872 -14.62 -30.84 8.53
C THR A 872 -14.34 -31.08 10.00
N LEU A 873 -13.08 -30.89 10.42
CA LEU A 873 -12.69 -30.98 11.82
C LEU A 873 -13.38 -29.89 12.66
N TRP A 874 -13.45 -28.66 12.16
CA TRP A 874 -14.15 -27.56 12.83
C TRP A 874 -15.65 -27.80 12.97
N SER A 875 -16.30 -28.34 11.93
CA SER A 875 -17.73 -28.72 11.97
C SER A 875 -18.00 -29.75 13.09
N GLN A 876 -17.14 -30.76 13.22
CA GLN A 876 -17.25 -31.78 14.27
C GLN A 876 -16.98 -31.23 15.67
N ILE A 877 -15.99 -30.35 15.84
CA ILE A 877 -15.73 -29.66 17.11
C ILE A 877 -16.94 -28.81 17.54
N THR A 878 -17.61 -28.16 16.58
CA THR A 878 -18.73 -27.23 16.85
C THR A 878 -20.13 -27.85 16.73
N CYS A 879 -20.24 -29.18 16.66
CA CYS A 879 -21.49 -29.92 16.44
C CYS A 879 -22.33 -29.37 15.27
N ASP A 880 -21.71 -29.16 14.11
CA ASP A 880 -22.27 -28.53 12.90
C ASP A 880 -22.89 -27.13 13.15
N GLY A 881 -22.38 -26.42 14.16
CA GLY A 881 -22.86 -25.11 14.62
C GLY A 881 -24.02 -25.18 15.62
N ASN A 882 -24.50 -26.38 15.99
CA ASN A 882 -25.61 -26.54 16.92
C ASN A 882 -25.13 -26.66 18.38
N VAL A 883 -24.99 -25.50 19.03
CA VAL A 883 -24.62 -25.34 20.44
C VAL A 883 -25.65 -25.94 21.42
N GLN A 884 -26.84 -26.34 20.96
CA GLN A 884 -27.89 -26.97 21.78
C GLN A 884 -27.88 -28.50 21.74
N SER A 885 -26.95 -29.12 21.01
CA SER A 885 -26.77 -30.57 21.01
C SER A 885 -26.12 -31.06 22.31
N ALA A 886 -26.52 -32.23 22.82
CA ALA A 886 -26.14 -32.71 24.16
C ALA A 886 -24.64 -32.63 24.46
N ASN A 887 -23.80 -33.04 23.50
CA ASN A 887 -22.34 -33.08 23.62
C ASN A 887 -21.67 -31.68 23.54
N CYS A 888 -22.37 -30.66 23.02
CA CYS A 888 -21.87 -29.29 22.88
C CYS A 888 -22.44 -28.30 23.91
N VAL A 889 -23.55 -28.63 24.60
CA VAL A 889 -24.23 -27.72 25.56
C VAL A 889 -23.32 -27.27 26.70
N LEU A 890 -22.47 -28.15 27.24
CA LEU A 890 -21.65 -27.85 28.42
C LEU A 890 -20.52 -26.85 28.12
N CYS A 891 -19.73 -27.10 27.07
CA CYS A 891 -18.50 -26.34 26.80
C CYS A 891 -18.56 -25.41 25.58
N GLN A 892 -19.68 -25.42 24.84
CA GLN A 892 -19.88 -24.79 23.51
C GLN A 892 -19.09 -25.46 22.36
N TYR A 893 -18.52 -26.64 22.62
CA TYR A 893 -17.87 -27.53 21.66
C TYR A 893 -18.01 -28.97 22.17
N ASN A 894 -17.79 -29.95 21.30
CA ASN A 894 -17.89 -31.38 21.63
C ASN A 894 -16.74 -31.80 22.55
N HIS A 895 -16.98 -31.69 23.86
CA HIS A 895 -15.98 -31.97 24.89
C HIS A 895 -15.68 -33.46 25.03
N ASP A 896 -16.69 -34.32 24.83
CA ASP A 896 -16.57 -35.77 25.00
C ASP A 896 -15.55 -36.38 24.04
N ASN A 897 -15.58 -35.96 22.76
CA ASN A 897 -14.66 -36.45 21.74
C ASN A 897 -13.37 -35.62 21.64
N TYR A 898 -13.40 -34.35 22.06
CA TYR A 898 -12.27 -33.42 21.92
C TYR A 898 -12.01 -32.59 23.20
N PRO A 899 -11.54 -33.21 24.31
CA PRO A 899 -11.29 -32.49 25.56
C PRO A 899 -10.41 -31.24 25.39
N CYS A 900 -9.33 -31.36 24.59
CA CYS A 900 -8.50 -30.24 24.13
C CYS A 900 -8.46 -30.20 22.59
N TRP A 901 -9.44 -29.52 21.98
CA TRP A 901 -9.54 -29.42 20.52
C TRP A 901 -8.34 -28.71 19.88
N GLU A 902 -7.70 -27.74 20.57
CA GLU A 902 -6.49 -27.09 20.07
C GLU A 902 -5.33 -28.07 19.85
N THR A 903 -5.12 -29.02 20.80
CA THR A 903 -4.14 -30.09 20.65
C THR A 903 -4.51 -31.01 19.49
N ARG A 904 -5.80 -31.35 19.33
CA ARG A 904 -6.26 -32.22 18.22
C ARG A 904 -5.97 -31.63 16.84
N VAL A 905 -6.18 -30.33 16.65
CA VAL A 905 -5.78 -29.62 15.42
C VAL A 905 -4.27 -29.73 15.18
N GLY A 906 -3.47 -29.60 16.25
CA GLY A 906 -2.02 -29.82 16.20
C GLY A 906 -1.62 -31.24 15.78
N GLN A 907 -2.30 -32.26 16.31
CA GLN A 907 -2.08 -33.67 15.96
C GLN A 907 -2.36 -33.96 14.48
N GLU A 908 -3.42 -33.42 13.90
CA GLU A 908 -3.69 -33.60 12.45
C GLU A 908 -2.58 -32.99 11.58
N MET A 909 -2.08 -31.80 11.92
CA MET A 909 -0.98 -31.16 11.18
C MET A 909 0.35 -31.90 11.36
N TYR A 910 0.57 -32.52 12.53
CA TYR A 910 1.69 -33.41 12.78
C TYR A 910 1.61 -34.69 11.93
N LYS A 911 0.48 -35.40 11.97
CA LYS A 911 0.22 -36.62 11.18
C LYS A 911 0.39 -36.38 9.67
N LEU A 912 -0.13 -35.28 9.13
CA LEU A 912 0.11 -34.87 7.73
C LEU A 912 1.60 -34.68 7.41
N THR A 913 2.35 -34.05 8.32
CA THR A 913 3.78 -33.77 8.13
C THR A 913 4.61 -35.05 8.15
N LEU A 914 4.28 -35.97 9.06
CA LEU A 914 4.91 -37.28 9.21
C LEU A 914 4.54 -38.23 8.06
N PHE A 915 3.28 -38.27 7.64
CA PHE A 915 2.82 -39.09 6.51
C PHE A 915 3.50 -38.68 5.19
N ASP A 916 3.68 -37.38 4.94
CA ASP A 916 4.42 -36.90 3.77
C ASP A 916 5.91 -37.28 3.84
N LEU A 917 6.54 -37.26 5.03
CA LEU A 917 7.91 -37.77 5.20
C LEU A 917 7.99 -39.28 4.88
N LEU A 918 7.11 -40.09 5.46
CA LEU A 918 7.05 -41.53 5.22
C LEU A 918 6.79 -41.85 3.74
N THR A 919 5.86 -41.14 3.10
CA THR A 919 5.54 -41.32 1.67
C THR A 919 6.72 -40.92 0.78
N ASN A 920 7.43 -39.82 1.07
CA ASN A 920 8.61 -39.43 0.30
C ASN A 920 9.75 -40.46 0.45
N ILE A 921 9.94 -41.06 1.63
CA ILE A 921 10.92 -42.13 1.85
C ILE A 921 10.49 -43.42 1.12
N ALA A 922 9.22 -43.81 1.21
CA ALA A 922 8.68 -44.97 0.53
C ALA A 922 8.81 -44.86 -1.00
N MET A 923 8.49 -43.70 -1.59
CA MET A 923 8.70 -43.45 -3.02
C MET A 923 10.18 -43.53 -3.41
N LEU A 924 11.09 -43.02 -2.57
CA LEU A 924 12.53 -43.13 -2.82
C LEU A 924 13.01 -44.59 -2.81
N VAL A 925 12.59 -45.38 -1.81
CA VAL A 925 13.06 -46.76 -1.59
C VAL A 925 12.39 -47.77 -2.52
N LEU A 926 11.09 -47.62 -2.81
CA LEU A 926 10.31 -48.58 -3.60
C LEU A 926 10.26 -48.25 -5.09
N VAL A 927 10.44 -46.98 -5.49
CA VAL A 927 10.32 -46.54 -6.89
C VAL A 927 11.61 -45.96 -7.44
N GLU A 928 12.21 -44.95 -6.80
CA GLU A 928 13.41 -44.30 -7.33
C GLU A 928 14.64 -45.21 -7.30
N PHE A 929 14.88 -45.89 -6.18
CA PHE A 929 16.05 -46.76 -5.99
C PHE A 929 16.05 -48.02 -6.88
N PRO A 930 14.96 -48.81 -6.98
CA PRO A 930 14.94 -50.00 -7.82
C PRO A 930 15.02 -49.64 -9.31
N ARG A 931 14.34 -48.56 -9.74
CA ARG A 931 14.47 -48.04 -11.12
C ARG A 931 15.91 -47.69 -11.45
N ARG A 932 16.65 -47.05 -10.52
CA ARG A 932 18.07 -46.75 -10.71
C ARG A 932 18.91 -48.02 -10.83
N MET A 933 18.69 -49.02 -9.98
CA MET A 933 19.41 -50.31 -10.07
C MET A 933 19.19 -51.00 -11.43
N VAL A 934 17.95 -51.03 -11.93
CA VAL A 934 17.63 -51.61 -13.24
C VAL A 934 18.31 -50.85 -14.38
N VAL A 935 18.31 -49.51 -14.33
CA VAL A 935 18.91 -48.68 -15.40
C VAL A 935 20.44 -48.73 -15.40
N ASP A 936 21.07 -48.81 -14.23
CA ASP A 936 22.52 -48.81 -14.11
C ASP A 936 23.14 -50.20 -14.35
N ASN A 937 22.40 -51.28 -14.06
CA ASN A 937 22.93 -52.65 -14.10
C ASN A 937 22.48 -53.49 -15.32
N THR A 938 21.53 -53.00 -16.13
CA THR A 938 21.01 -53.73 -17.31
C THR A 938 20.98 -52.85 -18.56
N SER A 939 21.63 -53.28 -19.65
CA SER A 939 21.80 -52.54 -20.90
C SER A 939 20.68 -52.73 -21.94
N CYS A 940 19.59 -53.41 -21.58
CA CYS A 940 18.49 -53.74 -22.49
C CYS A 940 17.77 -52.48 -23.03
N LYS A 941 17.17 -52.58 -24.24
CA LYS A 941 16.36 -51.49 -24.83
C LYS A 941 15.23 -50.99 -23.92
N LEU A 942 14.64 -51.87 -23.11
CA LEU A 942 13.61 -51.51 -22.13
C LEU A 942 14.16 -50.65 -20.98
N SER A 943 15.37 -50.94 -20.51
CA SER A 943 16.09 -50.14 -19.50
C SER A 943 16.44 -48.74 -20.05
N GLN A 944 16.90 -48.68 -21.31
CA GLN A 944 17.14 -47.40 -22.00
C GLN A 944 15.85 -46.59 -22.22
N TRP A 945 14.70 -47.25 -22.44
CA TRP A 945 13.40 -46.60 -22.57
C TRP A 945 12.85 -46.08 -21.24
N VAL A 946 12.97 -46.86 -20.15
CA VAL A 946 12.59 -46.42 -18.80
C VAL A 946 13.44 -45.22 -18.36
N GLY A 947 14.75 -45.24 -18.65
CA GLY A 947 15.66 -44.13 -18.40
C GLY A 947 15.87 -43.80 -16.91
N ARG A 948 16.94 -43.05 -16.62
CA ARG A 948 17.16 -42.51 -15.27
C ARG A 948 16.10 -41.44 -14.96
N GLN A 949 15.58 -41.44 -13.74
CA GLN A 949 14.64 -40.41 -13.28
C GLN A 949 15.35 -39.05 -13.25
N GLU A 950 14.73 -38.04 -13.88
CA GLU A 950 15.22 -36.65 -13.85
C GLU A 950 14.63 -35.89 -12.66
N PHE A 951 15.37 -34.89 -12.14
CA PHE A 951 14.89 -34.05 -11.04
C PHE A 951 13.86 -33.03 -11.55
N VAL A 952 12.58 -33.39 -11.45
CA VAL A 952 11.45 -32.54 -11.83
C VAL A 952 11.29 -31.42 -10.78
N VAL A 953 11.71 -30.20 -11.13
CA VAL A 953 11.66 -29.03 -10.25
C VAL A 953 10.24 -28.68 -9.80
N PRO A 954 9.23 -28.58 -10.70
CA PRO A 954 7.91 -28.09 -10.34
C PRO A 954 7.24 -28.92 -9.23
N SER A 955 7.32 -30.26 -9.30
CA SER A 955 6.72 -31.16 -8.31
C SER A 955 7.45 -31.12 -6.96
N ASN A 956 8.78 -31.03 -6.97
CA ASN A 956 9.57 -30.91 -5.73
C ASN A 956 9.36 -29.55 -5.04
N VAL A 957 9.31 -28.45 -5.79
CA VAL A 957 8.97 -27.12 -5.26
C VAL A 957 7.55 -27.11 -4.69
N LEU A 958 6.59 -27.74 -5.36
CA LEU A 958 5.21 -27.85 -4.87
C LEU A 958 5.11 -28.67 -3.56
N GLY A 959 5.96 -29.67 -3.37
CA GLY A 959 6.09 -30.41 -2.10
C GLY A 959 6.61 -29.51 -0.95
N VAL A 960 7.56 -28.62 -1.24
CA VAL A 960 8.05 -27.62 -0.27
C VAL A 960 6.94 -26.62 0.10
N VAL A 961 6.20 -26.11 -0.89
CA VAL A 961 5.08 -25.17 -0.65
C VAL A 961 3.97 -25.82 0.18
N TYR A 962 3.63 -27.09 -0.10
CA TYR A 962 2.68 -27.87 0.71
C TYR A 962 3.14 -27.98 2.17
N SER A 963 4.38 -28.42 2.40
CA SER A 963 4.95 -28.54 3.74
C SER A 963 5.03 -27.19 4.49
N GLN A 964 5.28 -26.08 3.78
CA GLN A 964 5.20 -24.74 4.37
C GLN A 964 3.78 -24.37 4.79
N THR A 965 2.77 -24.72 3.97
CA THR A 965 1.35 -24.43 4.25
C THR A 965 0.88 -25.19 5.50
N VAL A 966 1.20 -26.47 5.61
CA VAL A 966 0.88 -27.29 6.81
C VAL A 966 1.55 -26.73 8.06
N VAL A 967 2.82 -26.30 7.98
CA VAL A 967 3.49 -25.62 9.10
C VAL A 967 2.80 -24.31 9.47
N TRP A 968 2.36 -23.48 8.52
CA TRP A 968 1.71 -22.20 8.82
C TRP A 968 0.33 -22.39 9.47
N ALA A 969 -0.43 -23.41 9.03
CA ALA A 969 -1.70 -23.77 9.66
C ALA A 969 -1.50 -24.38 11.06
N GLY A 970 -0.46 -25.20 11.25
CA GLY A 970 -0.22 -25.92 12.51
C GLY A 970 0.62 -25.18 13.55
N ALA A 971 1.41 -24.16 13.21
CA ALA A 971 2.40 -23.56 14.13
C ALA A 971 1.82 -22.93 15.41
N LEU A 972 0.54 -22.52 15.39
CA LEU A 972 -0.17 -22.03 16.59
C LEU A 972 -0.59 -23.14 17.55
N PHE A 973 -0.80 -24.36 17.03
CA PHE A 973 -1.32 -25.52 17.78
C PHE A 973 -0.22 -26.53 18.12
N CYS A 974 0.84 -26.57 17.30
CA CYS A 974 2.02 -27.40 17.43
C CYS A 974 3.29 -26.52 17.24
N PRO A 975 3.80 -25.83 18.28
CA PRO A 975 4.89 -24.86 18.15
C PRO A 975 6.21 -25.42 17.62
N LEU A 976 6.47 -26.72 17.81
CA LEU A 976 7.67 -27.38 17.30
C LEU A 976 7.51 -27.96 15.87
N LEU A 977 6.34 -27.83 15.25
CA LEU A 977 6.10 -28.25 13.86
C LEU A 977 7.10 -27.63 12.84
N PRO A 978 7.54 -26.36 12.95
CA PRO A 978 8.59 -25.81 12.10
C PRO A 978 9.93 -26.56 12.24
N LEU A 979 10.32 -26.97 13.46
CA LEU A 979 11.56 -27.70 13.72
C LEU A 979 11.49 -29.11 13.13
N ILE A 980 10.38 -29.81 13.34
CA ILE A 980 10.11 -31.14 12.76
C ILE A 980 10.18 -31.07 11.23
N ASN A 981 9.57 -30.05 10.62
CA ASN A 981 9.61 -29.85 9.19
C ASN A 981 11.03 -29.49 8.67
N THR A 982 11.85 -28.78 9.46
CA THR A 982 13.27 -28.56 9.16
C THR A 982 14.06 -29.89 9.16
N ILE A 983 13.86 -30.74 10.17
CA ILE A 983 14.49 -32.07 10.25
C ILE A 983 14.06 -32.94 9.06
N LYS A 984 12.76 -32.96 8.75
CA LYS A 984 12.18 -33.62 7.56
C LYS A 984 12.86 -33.15 6.26
N PHE A 985 13.04 -31.85 6.05
CA PHE A 985 13.73 -31.35 4.85
C PHE A 985 15.21 -31.76 4.80
N ILE A 986 15.90 -31.82 5.94
CA ILE A 986 17.28 -32.33 6.02
C ILE A 986 17.30 -33.81 5.60
N ILE A 987 16.44 -34.65 6.17
CA ILE A 987 16.34 -36.07 5.82
C ILE A 987 16.04 -36.24 4.32
N ILE A 988 14.99 -35.60 3.80
CA ILE A 988 14.59 -35.66 2.39
C ILE A 988 15.74 -35.18 1.47
N PHE A 989 16.48 -34.14 1.86
CA PHE A 989 17.63 -33.65 1.10
C PHE A 989 18.74 -34.70 1.02
N TYR A 990 19.14 -35.31 2.13
CA TYR A 990 20.18 -36.35 2.13
C TYR A 990 19.70 -37.63 1.41
N CYS A 991 18.46 -38.07 1.63
CA CYS A 991 17.85 -39.19 0.91
C CYS A 991 17.86 -38.97 -0.62
N LYS A 992 17.36 -37.83 -1.11
CA LYS A 992 17.38 -37.50 -2.55
C LYS A 992 18.80 -37.30 -3.09
N LYS A 993 19.72 -36.76 -2.29
CA LYS A 993 21.16 -36.63 -2.65
C LYS A 993 21.88 -37.97 -2.78
N VAL A 994 21.42 -39.03 -2.10
CA VAL A 994 21.94 -40.40 -2.25
C VAL A 994 21.24 -41.11 -3.41
N GLY A 995 19.92 -40.98 -3.51
CA GLY A 995 19.10 -41.58 -4.58
C GLY A 995 19.43 -41.05 -5.98
N GLN A 996 19.81 -39.78 -6.11
CA GLN A 996 19.99 -39.09 -7.39
C GLN A 996 21.45 -38.64 -7.62
N ASP A 997 21.84 -38.48 -8.89
CA ASP A 997 23.24 -38.27 -9.28
C ASP A 997 23.76 -36.88 -8.83
N LYS A 998 24.87 -36.85 -8.05
CA LYS A 998 25.34 -35.69 -7.25
C LYS A 998 25.45 -34.35 -8.00
N GLN A 999 25.62 -34.37 -9.32
CA GLN A 999 25.88 -33.18 -10.14
C GLN A 999 24.63 -32.38 -10.54
N PHE A 1000 23.42 -32.96 -10.57
CA PHE A 1000 22.22 -32.19 -11.00
C PHE A 1000 21.73 -31.21 -9.93
N LEU A 1001 21.84 -31.60 -8.65
CA LEU A 1001 21.53 -30.76 -7.50
C LEU A 1001 22.40 -29.49 -7.47
N VAL A 1002 23.72 -29.66 -7.71
CA VAL A 1002 24.68 -28.55 -7.86
C VAL A 1002 24.32 -27.67 -9.06
N LYS A 1003 23.96 -28.28 -10.19
CA LYS A 1003 23.59 -27.58 -11.44
C LYS A 1003 22.42 -26.62 -11.26
N GLN A 1004 21.49 -26.92 -10.35
CA GLN A 1004 20.27 -26.13 -10.14
C GLN A 1004 20.36 -25.20 -8.92
N ILE A 1005 21.13 -25.56 -7.88
CA ILE A 1005 21.54 -24.60 -6.85
C ILE A 1005 22.32 -23.46 -7.51
N ALA A 1006 23.26 -23.76 -8.41
CA ALA A 1006 23.97 -22.75 -9.21
C ALA A 1006 23.02 -21.90 -10.08
N LEU A 1007 22.00 -22.50 -10.71
CA LEU A 1007 21.01 -21.75 -11.51
C LEU A 1007 20.15 -20.82 -10.62
N SER A 1008 19.79 -21.27 -9.42
CA SER A 1008 19.03 -20.47 -8.44
C SER A 1008 19.89 -19.36 -7.80
N GLN A 1009 21.19 -19.60 -7.64
CA GLN A 1009 22.16 -18.59 -7.22
C GLN A 1009 22.42 -17.57 -8.34
N GLN A 1010 22.51 -17.96 -9.61
CA GLN A 1010 22.59 -16.99 -10.72
C GLN A 1010 21.33 -16.13 -10.86
N LEU A 1011 20.16 -16.61 -10.42
CA LEU A 1011 18.93 -15.80 -10.30
C LEU A 1011 18.86 -14.95 -9.01
N GLN A 1012 19.86 -15.00 -8.13
CA GLN A 1012 19.90 -14.24 -6.86
C GLN A 1012 21.20 -13.43 -6.65
N MET A 1013 22.24 -13.69 -7.43
CA MET A 1013 23.51 -12.95 -7.40
C MET A 1013 23.40 -11.71 -8.30
N PRO A 1014 23.73 -10.50 -7.80
CA PRO A 1014 23.98 -9.38 -8.69
C PRO A 1014 25.24 -9.65 -9.50
N GLU A 1015 25.20 -9.41 -10.82
CA GLU A 1015 26.40 -9.39 -11.65
C GLU A 1015 27.27 -8.17 -11.29
N HIS A 1016 28.12 -8.37 -10.29
CA HIS A 1016 29.29 -7.56 -10.00
C HIS A 1016 30.51 -8.47 -10.06
N ASN A 1017 30.95 -8.75 -11.29
CA ASN A 1017 32.35 -8.90 -11.68
C ASN A 1017 32.45 -9.10 -13.21
N THR A 1018 32.34 -8.00 -13.94
CA THR A 1018 33.12 -7.67 -15.15
C THR A 1018 33.26 -6.15 -15.19
#